data_AF-A0A1W6DTT0-F1
#
_entry.id   AF-A0A1W6DTT0-F1
#
_cell.length_a   1.000
_cell.length_b   1.000
_cell.length_c   1.000
_cell.angle_alpha   90.00
_cell.angle_beta   90.00
_cell.angle_gamma   90.00
#
_symmetry.space_group_name_H-M   'P 1'
#
loop_
_entity.id
_entity.type
_entity.pdbx_description
1 polymer ?
#
loop_
_entity_poly.entity_id
_entity_poly.type
_entity_poly.pdbx_seq_one_letter_code
_entity_poly.pdbx_strand_id
1 'polypeptide(L)'
;MDTHHRRRRRLRGAVAGAALVTLLSASLAALPSYAADEELVVNGGFEDGTTGWFVNNGNATDKAVLSTTDQAFAGEAAALTTERATTGSGPMQDLSGKVRAGETYELTAKIRYDAAAAPATKQFFATMHYGGGSYTNLVSVTATKGQWATLDGRFTIPADQNVGTARLFFETPWTSNPSADPATHLMDFVLDDVSVVGAAPPGPPSKTIEVLGKLPGEHNPLISHKFGADGFGFVEDGRVYMYMTNDTQGYAPDPVTGVSPQINYGSINQITLISSEDLVNWTDHGEIQVAGPQGVAPFTNNSWAPGMAKKTVDGVDKYFLYYANGGGSSNVITGASPLGPWTSERDSTLIDGRTPGAEAVAWKFDPAPLVTDDGAYLYFGGGPASTSMPAAERFNNPKNIRVIELGDDMVSTQGTAAVVDAPVAFEAAQVFERDGKYYLSYSSHFGGNDFGGNQATLPGYPGGGQIGYMISDDPMSFPKETYAGVMFPNQSQFFGAGTGGNNHQSVFELDGKYYFTYHAPTLNKRINGSTTQGYRSPHIQELTFNADGTVQQVVGDYAGVDQVKDLDPFQVLEAETFAWQQGLTTAKVDGGSAQFGDQAPNLVVRDVDAGDWSALSSVDFGDGAASVTARVKPLVEGATVEVRLDDREGAVVGTLDLDTPVGEWADVTAALEGVSGVHDVYFTFAGPAGVDLVEVDTWEFAADAAGPAVELDVTASARCLAGKAYVAVRATNLADVAADVELVTPFGARVVRDVAPGANAYQSFATRSGSLAAGVATATGTAVLDGVTVETAHEAAYGDLSCG
;
A
#
# COMPACT_ATOMS: atom_id res chain seq x y z
N MET A 1 -13.94 -32.17 85.62
CA MET A 1 -15.02 -32.49 84.66
C MET A 1 -14.45 -32.18 83.31
N ASP A 2 -13.79 -33.19 82.77
CA ASP A 2 -12.83 -33.12 81.68
C ASP A 2 -12.74 -34.55 81.12
N THR A 3 -12.30 -34.68 79.87
CA THR A 3 -11.87 -35.91 79.17
C THR A 3 -12.68 -36.45 77.97
N HIS A 4 -11.89 -36.69 76.90
CA HIS A 4 -11.87 -37.84 75.98
C HIS A 4 -12.40 -37.74 74.52
N HIS A 5 -11.43 -37.54 73.61
CA HIS A 5 -10.98 -38.45 72.54
C HIS A 5 -11.96 -38.98 71.45
N ARG A 6 -11.57 -38.73 70.18
CA ARG A 6 -11.24 -39.74 69.13
C ARG A 6 -10.69 -39.03 67.87
N ARG A 7 -9.38 -39.02 67.58
CA ARG A 7 -8.57 -40.00 66.80
C ARG A 7 -9.17 -40.48 65.48
N ARG A 8 -8.52 -40.11 64.36
CA ARG A 8 -7.89 -41.02 63.35
C ARG A 8 -7.08 -40.17 62.32
N ARG A 9 -5.75 -40.31 62.32
CA ARG A 9 -4.88 -41.01 61.32
C ARG A 9 -4.61 -40.14 60.07
N ARG A 10 -3.39 -39.92 59.54
CA ARG A 10 -1.99 -40.44 59.71
C ARG A 10 -1.08 -39.36 59.03
N LEU A 11 0.00 -38.85 59.66
CA LEU A 11 1.42 -39.32 59.59
C LEU A 11 2.02 -39.14 58.17
N ARG A 12 3.11 -38.40 57.89
CA ARG A 12 4.43 -38.12 58.51
C ARG A 12 5.04 -36.87 57.80
N GLY A 13 6.00 -36.09 58.29
CA GLY A 13 6.85 -36.16 59.48
C GLY A 13 7.83 -34.95 59.55
N ALA A 14 8.43 -34.81 60.74
CA ALA A 14 9.60 -34.03 61.21
C ALA A 14 10.23 -32.97 60.28
N VAL A 15 10.34 -31.67 60.62
CA VAL A 15 11.06 -30.99 61.73
C VAL A 15 12.58 -31.16 61.73
N ALA A 16 13.22 -30.05 61.32
CA ALA A 16 14.44 -29.41 61.80
C ALA A 16 15.84 -30.04 61.56
N GLY A 17 16.63 -29.28 60.81
CA GLY A 17 18.08 -29.19 60.93
C GLY A 17 18.52 -27.83 60.40
N ALA A 18 18.64 -26.85 61.30
CA ALA A 18 19.15 -25.52 60.97
C ALA A 18 20.65 -25.60 60.66
N ALA A 19 21.02 -25.18 59.45
CA ALA A 19 22.38 -24.76 59.12
C ALA A 19 22.30 -23.33 58.59
N LEU A 20 22.79 -22.41 59.42
CA LEU A 20 23.02 -21.01 59.07
C LEU A 20 24.13 -20.99 58.00
N VAL A 21 23.74 -20.82 56.74
CA VAL A 21 24.66 -20.39 55.68
C VAL A 21 24.23 -18.99 55.31
N THR A 22 25.02 -18.02 55.75
CA THR A 22 25.03 -16.65 55.25
C THR A 22 25.27 -16.67 53.75
N LEU A 23 24.20 -16.69 52.97
CA LEU A 23 24.24 -16.37 51.54
C LEU A 23 24.53 -14.87 51.44
N LEU A 24 25.74 -14.53 51.02
CA LEU A 24 25.97 -13.30 50.30
C LEU A 24 24.98 -13.29 49.12
N SER A 25 23.88 -12.57 49.28
CA SER A 25 23.14 -12.04 48.15
C SER A 25 24.04 -11.02 47.47
N ALA A 26 24.95 -11.52 46.63
CA ALA A 26 25.45 -10.74 45.52
C ALA A 26 24.21 -10.38 44.71
N SER A 27 23.79 -9.12 44.82
CA SER A 27 23.02 -8.47 43.78
C SER A 27 23.78 -8.68 42.48
N LEU A 28 23.41 -9.70 41.71
CA LEU A 28 23.56 -9.60 40.27
C LEU A 28 22.68 -8.41 39.90
N ALA A 29 23.31 -7.23 39.81
CA ALA A 29 22.78 -6.18 38.99
C ALA A 29 22.48 -6.85 37.64
N ALA A 30 21.22 -6.81 37.22
CA ALA A 30 20.92 -7.09 35.83
C ALA A 30 21.87 -6.20 35.02
N LEU A 31 22.81 -6.82 34.31
CA LEU A 31 23.50 -6.10 33.26
C LEU A 31 22.41 -5.66 32.29
N PRO A 32 22.36 -4.37 31.89
CA PRO A 32 21.45 -3.99 30.81
C PRO A 32 21.73 -4.90 29.62
N SER A 33 20.71 -5.56 29.09
CA SER A 33 20.80 -6.12 27.75
C SER A 33 20.94 -4.92 26.82
N TYR A 34 22.13 -4.75 26.26
CA TYR A 34 22.34 -3.71 25.25
C TYR A 34 21.55 -4.13 24.01
N ALA A 35 20.63 -3.27 23.57
CA ALA A 35 20.22 -3.28 22.18
C ALA A 35 21.50 -3.13 21.33
N ALA A 36 21.56 -3.81 20.18
CA ALA A 36 22.72 -3.71 19.31
C ALA A 36 22.95 -2.23 18.93
N ASP A 37 24.18 -1.76 19.13
CA ASP A 37 24.62 -0.43 18.75
C ASP A 37 24.55 -0.29 17.21
N GLU A 38 23.73 0.63 16.71
CA GLU A 38 23.50 0.88 15.27
C GLU A 38 24.32 2.09 14.79
N GLU A 39 24.88 2.02 13.58
CA GLU A 39 25.47 3.17 12.89
C GLU A 39 24.36 4.06 12.32
N LEU A 40 24.29 5.30 12.79
CA LEU A 40 23.21 6.23 12.44
C LEU A 40 23.57 7.12 11.25
N VAL A 41 24.86 7.29 10.97
CA VAL A 41 25.37 8.10 9.87
C VAL A 41 25.39 7.29 8.58
N VAL A 42 24.78 7.83 7.54
CA VAL A 42 24.88 7.26 6.19
C VAL A 42 26.02 7.94 5.44
N ASN A 43 26.75 7.17 4.62
CA ASN A 43 27.84 7.67 3.79
C ASN A 43 28.85 8.52 4.58
N GLY A 44 29.25 8.06 5.76
CA GLY A 44 30.16 8.78 6.66
C GLY A 44 31.58 8.95 6.12
N GLY A 45 32.01 8.03 5.24
CA GLY A 45 33.29 8.08 4.52
C GLY A 45 33.21 8.75 3.15
N PHE A 46 32.05 9.27 2.72
CA PHE A 46 31.91 10.02 1.45
C PHE A 46 32.30 9.30 0.15
N GLU A 47 32.37 7.96 0.17
CA GLU A 47 32.66 7.13 -1.00
C GLU A 47 31.54 7.16 -2.05
N ASP A 48 30.30 7.46 -1.62
CA ASP A 48 29.17 7.74 -2.52
C ASP A 48 28.94 9.25 -2.65
N GLY A 49 30.01 10.01 -2.93
CA GLY A 49 29.91 11.45 -3.08
C GLY A 49 29.43 12.14 -1.80
N THR A 50 28.55 13.13 -1.94
CA THR A 50 27.94 13.84 -0.80
C THR A 50 26.53 13.31 -0.49
N THR A 51 26.15 12.11 -0.95
CA THR A 51 24.82 11.53 -0.69
C THR A 51 24.51 11.53 0.80
N GLY A 52 23.32 12.02 1.18
CA GLY A 52 22.90 12.13 2.59
C GLY A 52 23.48 13.34 3.35
N TRP A 53 24.36 14.12 2.73
CA TRP A 53 24.99 15.29 3.35
C TRP A 53 24.66 16.58 2.60
N PHE A 54 24.48 17.66 3.34
CA PHE A 54 24.21 19.00 2.79
C PHE A 54 24.91 20.07 3.62
N VAL A 55 24.96 21.30 3.10
CA VAL A 55 25.49 22.43 3.87
C VAL A 55 24.52 22.79 4.98
N ASN A 56 25.03 23.01 6.19
CA ASN A 56 24.25 23.51 7.33
C ASN A 56 23.34 24.68 6.90
N ASN A 57 22.05 24.53 7.18
CA ASN A 57 21.01 25.51 6.88
C ASN A 57 20.21 25.92 8.13
N GLY A 58 20.78 25.71 9.32
CA GLY A 58 20.15 26.03 10.59
C GLY A 58 19.93 27.53 10.78
N ASN A 59 20.79 28.37 10.21
CA ASN A 59 20.60 29.81 10.10
C ASN A 59 20.46 30.22 8.63
N ALA A 60 19.55 31.15 8.33
CA ALA A 60 19.34 31.69 6.98
C ALA A 60 20.60 32.31 6.35
N THR A 61 21.60 32.64 7.16
CA THR A 61 22.90 33.16 6.66
C THR A 61 23.95 32.08 6.39
N ASP A 62 23.71 30.83 6.80
CA ASP A 62 24.66 29.73 6.58
C ASP A 62 24.73 29.38 5.09
N LYS A 63 25.95 29.39 4.54
CA LYS A 63 26.25 29.11 3.13
C LYS A 63 27.68 28.60 3.00
N ALA A 64 27.87 27.60 2.15
CA ALA A 64 29.16 27.03 1.78
C ALA A 64 28.97 26.27 0.45
N VAL A 65 30.06 25.77 -0.10
CA VAL A 65 30.06 24.74 -1.14
C VAL A 65 30.53 23.45 -0.51
N LEU A 66 29.75 22.38 -0.68
CA LEU A 66 30.10 21.02 -0.26
C LEU A 66 30.37 20.18 -1.51
N SER A 67 31.55 19.58 -1.59
CA SER A 67 31.97 18.71 -2.69
C SER A 67 32.82 17.55 -2.14
N THR A 68 33.27 16.64 -3.00
CA THR A 68 34.26 15.63 -2.64
C THR A 68 35.68 16.02 -3.01
N THR A 69 36.67 15.39 -2.38
CA THR A 69 38.11 15.51 -2.62
C THR A 69 38.79 14.15 -2.47
N ASP A 70 39.94 13.92 -3.14
CA ASP A 70 40.78 12.72 -2.99
C ASP A 70 41.66 12.76 -1.72
N GLN A 71 41.59 13.87 -0.98
CA GLN A 71 42.26 14.06 0.30
C GLN A 71 41.51 13.32 1.42
N ALA A 72 41.44 12.00 1.32
CA ALA A 72 40.75 11.12 2.27
C ALA A 72 41.70 10.62 3.38
N PHE A 73 41.13 10.33 4.55
CA PHE A 73 41.81 9.62 5.64
C PHE A 73 41.77 8.11 5.38
N ALA A 74 40.61 7.61 4.96
CA ALA A 74 40.39 6.24 4.50
C ALA A 74 39.57 6.27 3.18
N GLY A 75 39.64 5.22 2.36
CA GLY A 75 38.91 5.18 1.09
C GLY A 75 39.52 6.08 -0.01
N GLU A 76 38.69 6.44 -0.98
CA GLU A 76 39.06 7.25 -2.15
C GLU A 76 38.53 8.70 -2.09
N ALA A 77 37.58 9.00 -1.19
CA ALA A 77 36.92 10.30 -1.13
C ALA A 77 36.74 10.83 0.30
N ALA A 78 36.60 12.16 0.41
CA ALA A 78 36.21 12.85 1.64
C ALA A 78 35.40 14.11 1.31
N ALA A 79 34.64 14.65 2.26
CA ALA A 79 33.90 15.89 2.08
C ALA A 79 34.80 17.12 2.22
N LEU A 80 34.88 17.93 1.17
CA LEU A 80 35.50 19.26 1.18
C LEU A 80 34.43 20.33 1.33
N THR A 81 34.58 21.19 2.33
CA THR A 81 33.75 22.39 2.51
C THR A 81 34.54 23.63 2.19
N THR A 82 34.05 24.45 1.25
CA THR A 82 34.65 25.72 0.86
C THR A 82 33.63 26.87 0.90
N GLU A 83 34.08 28.10 0.63
CA GLU A 83 33.23 29.30 0.48
C GLU A 83 32.28 29.56 1.68
N ARG A 84 32.76 29.23 2.87
CA ARG A 84 31.97 29.32 4.11
C ARG A 84 31.60 30.77 4.44
N ALA A 85 30.32 31.04 4.67
CA ALA A 85 29.80 32.37 5.01
C ALA A 85 29.73 32.63 6.52
N THR A 86 29.53 31.58 7.32
CA THR A 86 29.46 31.63 8.78
C THR A 86 30.37 30.59 9.42
N THR A 87 30.59 30.71 10.72
CA THR A 87 31.33 29.70 11.51
C THR A 87 30.65 28.33 11.52
N GLY A 88 29.32 28.30 11.41
CA GLY A 88 28.50 27.09 11.33
C GLY A 88 28.35 26.51 9.92
N SER A 89 28.79 27.21 8.87
CA SER A 89 28.65 26.77 7.48
C SER A 89 29.57 25.57 7.21
N GLY A 90 29.08 24.35 7.43
CA GLY A 90 29.81 23.10 7.25
C GLY A 90 28.90 21.94 6.85
N PRO A 91 29.45 20.71 6.67
CA PRO A 91 28.66 19.54 6.32
C PRO A 91 27.67 19.21 7.45
N MET A 92 26.44 18.89 7.07
CA MET A 92 25.33 18.54 7.92
C MET A 92 24.65 17.26 7.42
N GLN A 93 24.22 16.41 8.35
CA GLN A 93 23.37 15.26 8.08
C GLN A 93 22.14 15.27 9.00
N ASP A 94 20.99 14.86 8.46
CA ASP A 94 19.74 14.73 9.20
C ASP A 94 19.69 13.41 9.98
N LEU A 95 19.50 13.53 11.30
CA LEU A 95 19.35 12.40 12.23
C LEU A 95 17.94 12.38 12.87
N SER A 96 16.99 13.13 12.31
CA SER A 96 15.59 13.14 12.76
C SER A 96 15.01 11.74 12.69
N GLY A 97 14.42 11.28 13.79
CA GLY A 97 13.89 9.92 13.90
C GLY A 97 14.94 8.82 14.09
N LYS A 98 16.24 9.16 14.17
CA LYS A 98 17.33 8.19 14.42
C LYS A 98 17.93 8.26 15.83
N VAL A 99 17.62 9.31 16.59
CA VAL A 99 18.13 9.53 17.96
C VAL A 99 16.99 9.71 18.96
N ARG A 100 17.26 9.47 20.25
CA ARG A 100 16.30 9.63 21.36
C ARG A 100 16.80 10.64 22.38
N ALA A 101 15.86 11.37 22.97
CA ALA A 101 16.11 12.15 24.17
C ALA A 101 16.49 11.24 25.35
N GLY A 102 17.51 11.61 26.11
CA GLY A 102 17.99 10.86 27.29
C GLY A 102 19.03 9.79 26.99
N GLU A 103 19.25 9.43 25.72
CA GLU A 103 20.19 8.39 25.31
C GLU A 103 21.61 8.94 25.05
N THR A 104 22.59 8.04 25.14
CA THR A 104 24.02 8.34 24.93
C THR A 104 24.52 7.70 23.64
N TYR A 105 25.29 8.46 22.88
CA TYR A 105 25.84 8.08 21.58
C TYR A 105 27.36 8.27 21.58
N GLU A 106 28.04 7.43 20.80
CA GLU A 106 29.44 7.61 20.43
C GLU A 106 29.53 8.36 19.11
N LEU A 107 30.46 9.30 18.99
CA LEU A 107 30.74 10.02 17.75
C LEU A 107 32.23 9.98 17.46
N THR A 108 32.57 9.52 16.26
CA THR A 108 33.90 9.69 15.69
C THR A 108 33.86 10.43 14.36
N ALA A 109 34.89 11.22 14.07
CA ALA A 109 35.09 11.84 12.76
C ALA A 109 36.54 12.25 12.55
N LYS A 110 36.99 12.29 11.30
CA LYS A 110 38.29 12.81 10.88
C LYS A 110 38.13 14.19 10.27
N ILE A 111 38.94 15.14 10.73
CA ILE A 111 38.90 16.51 10.22
C ILE A 111 40.30 17.03 9.93
N ARG A 112 40.43 17.77 8.82
CA ARG A 112 41.70 18.37 8.38
C ARG A 112 41.46 19.72 7.73
N TYR A 113 42.43 20.62 7.84
CA TYR A 113 42.44 21.88 7.09
C TYR A 113 43.86 22.24 6.67
N ASP A 114 44.01 22.82 5.48
CA ASP A 114 45.31 23.08 4.85
C ASP A 114 45.50 24.52 4.36
N ALA A 115 44.48 25.38 4.47
CA ALA A 115 44.51 26.74 3.94
C ALA A 115 45.77 27.50 4.42
N ALA A 116 46.57 28.01 3.47
CA ALA A 116 47.89 28.55 3.77
C ALA A 116 47.88 29.66 4.84
N ALA A 117 46.88 30.54 4.77
CA ALA A 117 46.67 31.66 5.69
C ALA A 117 46.05 31.27 7.04
N ALA A 118 45.58 30.02 7.21
CA ALA A 118 44.95 29.57 8.44
C ALA A 118 45.95 29.43 9.61
N PRO A 119 45.50 29.55 10.87
CA PRO A 119 46.35 29.41 12.05
C PRO A 119 46.99 28.02 12.15
N ALA A 120 48.06 27.93 12.95
CA ALA A 120 48.79 26.67 13.16
C ALA A 120 47.91 25.58 13.80
N THR A 121 46.98 25.98 14.67
CA THR A 121 45.96 25.11 15.24
C THR A 121 44.58 25.76 15.17
N LYS A 122 43.53 24.95 15.09
CA LYS A 122 42.14 25.39 15.07
C LYS A 122 41.23 24.39 15.76
N GLN A 123 40.33 24.87 16.61
CA GLN A 123 39.29 24.03 17.19
C GLN A 123 38.14 23.82 16.20
N PHE A 124 37.60 22.61 16.20
CA PHE A 124 36.39 22.19 15.49
C PHE A 124 35.41 21.52 16.45
N PHE A 125 34.13 21.58 16.12
CA PHE A 125 33.04 20.96 16.86
C PHE A 125 32.21 20.07 15.94
N ALA A 126 31.76 18.95 16.48
CA ALA A 126 30.51 18.32 16.07
C ALA A 126 29.38 18.95 16.91
N THR A 127 28.35 19.48 16.25
CA THR A 127 27.27 20.23 16.87
C THR A 127 25.93 19.68 16.43
N MET A 128 24.97 19.55 17.35
CA MET A 128 23.59 19.18 17.05
C MET A 128 22.69 20.41 17.00
N HIS A 129 21.85 20.51 15.97
CA HIS A 129 20.74 21.46 15.86
C HIS A 129 19.42 20.72 16.05
N TYR A 130 18.57 21.18 16.97
CA TYR A 130 17.27 20.56 17.27
C TYR A 130 16.08 21.39 16.78
N GLY A 131 16.29 22.22 15.75
CA GLY A 131 15.32 23.21 15.30
C GLY A 131 15.30 24.51 16.12
N GLY A 132 14.71 25.56 15.54
CA GLY A 132 14.74 26.90 16.12
C GLY A 132 16.18 27.41 16.30
N GLY A 133 16.45 28.07 17.43
CA GLY A 133 17.79 28.60 17.77
C GLY A 133 18.62 27.70 18.69
N SER A 134 18.28 26.41 18.84
CA SER A 134 18.95 25.50 19.78
C SER A 134 20.12 24.76 19.13
N TYR A 135 21.34 25.03 19.58
CA TYR A 135 22.58 24.40 19.12
C TYR A 135 23.37 23.86 20.30
N THR A 136 23.85 22.62 20.20
CA THR A 136 24.61 21.96 21.27
C THR A 136 25.90 21.38 20.72
N ASN A 137 27.05 21.89 21.18
CA ASN A 137 28.35 21.30 20.85
C ASN A 137 28.48 19.97 21.59
N LEU A 138 28.70 18.90 20.83
CA LEU A 138 28.71 17.52 21.33
C LEU A 138 30.14 17.07 21.64
N VAL A 139 30.99 17.09 20.63
CA VAL A 139 32.39 16.65 20.67
C VAL A 139 33.24 17.73 20.01
N SER A 140 34.47 17.93 20.49
CA SER A 140 35.38 18.92 19.92
C SER A 140 36.79 18.38 19.80
N VAL A 141 37.55 18.91 18.84
CA VAL A 141 38.97 18.61 18.67
C VAL A 141 39.73 19.89 18.33
N THR A 142 40.99 20.01 18.77
CA THR A 142 41.90 21.03 18.25
C THR A 142 42.81 20.40 17.19
N ALA A 143 42.57 20.74 15.93
CA ALA A 143 43.33 20.24 14.79
C ALA A 143 44.59 21.08 14.56
N THR A 144 45.66 20.43 14.08
CA THR A 144 46.89 21.08 13.62
C THR A 144 46.83 21.22 12.10
N LYS A 145 47.18 22.39 11.56
CA LYS A 145 47.15 22.65 10.11
C LYS A 145 47.96 21.60 9.34
N GLY A 146 47.37 21.02 8.32
CA GLY A 146 47.97 19.99 7.46
C GLY A 146 48.05 18.60 8.06
N GLN A 147 47.38 18.35 9.18
CA GLN A 147 47.29 17.04 9.83
C GLN A 147 45.83 16.65 10.02
N TRP A 148 45.55 15.35 9.96
CA TRP A 148 44.28 14.80 10.37
C TRP A 148 44.14 14.86 11.90
N ALA A 149 43.01 15.34 12.37
CA ALA A 149 42.59 15.32 13.76
C ALA A 149 41.35 14.42 13.90
N THR A 150 41.17 13.83 15.08
CA THR A 150 40.04 12.92 15.34
C THR A 150 39.12 13.54 16.39
N LEU A 151 37.85 13.73 16.05
CA LEU A 151 36.79 13.84 17.04
C LEU A 151 36.49 12.41 17.51
N ASP A 152 36.54 12.19 18.82
CA ASP A 152 36.26 10.91 19.46
C ASP A 152 35.68 11.22 20.84
N GLY A 153 34.40 10.94 21.03
CA GLY A 153 33.72 11.24 22.27
C GLY A 153 32.31 10.69 22.34
N ARG A 154 31.77 10.75 23.55
CA ARG A 154 30.38 10.41 23.84
C ARG A 154 29.58 11.67 24.11
N PHE A 155 28.32 11.69 23.67
CA PHE A 155 27.37 12.74 24.02
C PHE A 155 26.03 12.13 24.46
N THR A 156 25.34 12.80 25.37
CA THR A 156 24.00 12.42 25.82
C THR A 156 23.03 13.51 25.38
N ILE A 157 21.95 13.12 24.71
CA ILE A 157 20.87 14.06 24.37
C ILE A 157 20.06 14.32 25.65
N PRO A 158 19.77 15.58 26.04
CA PRO A 158 18.94 15.85 27.20
C PRO A 158 17.57 15.16 27.11
N ALA A 159 17.06 14.65 28.24
CA ALA A 159 15.83 13.85 28.28
C ALA A 159 14.55 14.63 27.88
N ASP A 160 14.59 15.96 27.94
CA ASP A 160 13.51 16.87 27.56
C ASP A 160 13.70 17.49 26.16
N GLN A 161 14.74 17.10 25.42
CA GLN A 161 15.05 17.64 24.11
C GLN A 161 14.11 17.07 23.04
N ASN A 162 13.49 17.93 22.23
CA ASN A 162 12.81 17.48 21.02
C ASN A 162 13.85 17.08 19.97
N VAL A 163 13.75 15.84 19.48
CA VAL A 163 14.67 15.24 18.50
C VAL A 163 14.06 15.06 17.10
N GLY A 164 12.81 15.50 16.89
CA GLY A 164 12.10 15.35 15.60
C GLY A 164 12.69 16.16 14.44
N THR A 165 13.69 16.99 14.71
CA THR A 165 14.43 17.80 13.72
C THR A 165 15.95 17.77 13.98
N ALA A 166 16.44 16.74 14.67
CA ALA A 166 17.85 16.63 15.07
C ALA A 166 18.79 16.53 13.85
N ARG A 167 19.75 17.45 13.72
CA ARG A 167 20.72 17.48 12.63
C ARG A 167 22.14 17.68 13.17
N LEU A 168 23.04 16.80 12.78
CA LEU A 168 24.46 16.86 13.14
C LEU A 168 25.21 17.68 12.09
N PHE A 169 26.06 18.62 12.51
CA PHE A 169 26.95 19.34 11.61
C PHE A 169 28.31 19.63 12.23
N PHE A 170 29.29 19.96 11.37
CA PHE A 170 30.67 20.21 11.78
C PHE A 170 31.05 21.67 11.54
N GLU A 171 31.66 22.30 12.54
CA GLU A 171 31.87 23.74 12.53
C GLU A 171 33.16 24.20 13.24
N THR A 172 33.45 25.49 13.09
CA THR A 172 34.49 26.18 13.85
C THR A 172 33.87 27.01 14.98
N PRO A 173 34.61 27.39 16.05
CA PRO A 173 34.10 28.22 17.13
C PRO A 173 33.37 29.46 16.66
N TRP A 174 32.17 29.66 17.21
CA TRP A 174 31.30 30.78 16.87
C TRP A 174 31.97 32.14 17.13
N THR A 175 31.75 33.06 16.18
CA THR A 175 32.02 34.49 16.33
C THR A 175 30.96 35.26 15.55
N SER A 176 30.57 36.43 16.03
CA SER A 176 29.55 37.27 15.39
C SER A 176 30.06 37.99 14.13
N ASN A 177 31.37 38.03 13.89
CA ASN A 177 31.96 38.69 12.73
C ASN A 177 33.11 37.86 12.12
N PRO A 178 32.82 36.67 11.55
CA PRO A 178 33.86 35.80 11.01
C PRO A 178 34.55 36.39 9.78
N SER A 179 33.89 37.31 9.06
CA SER A 179 34.46 38.04 7.93
C SER A 179 35.60 39.00 8.29
N ALA A 180 35.77 39.35 9.58
CA ALA A 180 36.90 40.16 10.01
C ALA A 180 38.24 39.41 9.95
N ASP A 181 38.20 38.08 10.06
CA ASP A 181 39.36 37.20 9.91
C ASP A 181 38.94 35.87 9.28
N PRO A 182 38.65 35.86 7.97
CA PRO A 182 38.15 34.68 7.28
C PRO A 182 39.18 33.55 7.27
N ALA A 183 40.48 33.86 7.28
CA ALA A 183 41.53 32.85 7.35
C ALA A 183 41.50 32.06 8.66
N THR A 184 41.06 32.69 9.75
CA THR A 184 40.90 32.04 11.06
C THR A 184 39.54 31.37 11.25
N HIS A 185 38.46 31.90 10.68
CA HIS A 185 37.10 31.44 10.99
C HIS A 185 36.39 30.70 9.85
N LEU A 186 36.72 31.03 8.60
CA LEU A 186 36.01 30.58 7.40
C LEU A 186 36.93 29.80 6.46
N MET A 187 38.03 29.24 6.99
CA MET A 187 38.90 28.38 6.20
C MET A 187 38.14 27.14 5.71
N ASP A 188 38.55 26.67 4.54
CA ASP A 188 38.15 25.38 4.01
C ASP A 188 38.64 24.25 4.92
N PHE A 189 37.85 23.20 5.03
CA PHE A 189 38.24 21.99 5.76
C PHE A 189 37.67 20.75 5.09
N VAL A 190 38.33 19.62 5.36
CA VAL A 190 37.97 18.29 4.90
C VAL A 190 37.45 17.48 6.07
N LEU A 191 36.35 16.78 5.88
CA LEU A 191 35.70 15.88 6.84
C LEU A 191 35.62 14.48 6.25
N ASP A 192 35.93 13.47 7.06
CA ASP A 192 35.94 12.07 6.64
C ASP A 192 35.62 11.12 7.81
N ASP A 193 35.30 9.86 7.52
CA ASP A 193 35.02 8.78 8.48
C ASP A 193 34.10 9.20 9.63
N VAL A 194 32.97 9.84 9.31
CA VAL A 194 31.99 10.24 10.31
C VAL A 194 31.15 9.04 10.72
N SER A 195 31.09 8.77 12.01
CA SER A 195 30.32 7.66 12.59
C SER A 195 29.61 8.14 13.84
N VAL A 196 28.33 7.80 13.97
CA VAL A 196 27.56 7.99 15.20
C VAL A 196 26.89 6.68 15.56
N VAL A 197 27.27 6.11 16.69
CA VAL A 197 26.84 4.78 17.11
C VAL A 197 26.05 4.87 18.42
N GLY A 198 24.90 4.20 18.48
CA GLY A 198 24.13 4.04 19.71
C GLY A 198 22.77 3.39 19.50
N ALA A 199 21.96 3.34 20.57
CA ALA A 199 20.63 2.75 20.51
C ALA A 199 19.69 3.62 19.66
N ALA A 200 19.27 3.10 18.50
CA ALA A 200 18.21 3.70 17.70
C ALA A 200 16.90 3.79 18.52
N PRO A 201 15.99 4.75 18.22
CA PRO A 201 14.59 4.71 18.66
C PRO A 201 14.00 3.30 18.47
N PRO A 202 13.05 2.85 19.32
CA PRO A 202 12.32 1.65 18.96
C PRO A 202 11.62 2.03 17.66
N GLY A 203 11.45 1.07 16.76
CA GLY A 203 10.57 1.31 15.62
C GLY A 203 9.26 1.97 16.11
N PRO A 204 8.62 2.84 15.30
CA PRO A 204 7.28 3.28 15.64
C PRO A 204 6.46 2.03 16.02
N PRO A 205 5.61 2.10 17.06
CA PRO A 205 4.81 0.95 17.46
C PRO A 205 4.10 0.41 16.22
N SER A 206 4.12 -0.92 16.06
CA SER A 206 3.53 -1.55 14.87
C SER A 206 2.09 -1.08 14.72
N LYS A 207 1.71 -0.80 13.48
CA LYS A 207 0.33 -0.48 13.09
C LYS A 207 -0.42 -1.71 12.62
N THR A 208 0.21 -2.88 12.67
CA THR A 208 -0.38 -4.15 12.27
C THR A 208 -1.60 -4.45 13.13
N ILE A 209 -2.61 -4.98 12.47
CA ILE A 209 -3.89 -5.31 13.09
C ILE A 209 -3.88 -6.81 13.37
N GLU A 210 -3.56 -7.14 14.61
CA GLU A 210 -3.43 -8.53 15.09
C GLU A 210 -4.76 -9.29 15.21
N VAL A 211 -5.86 -8.54 15.28
CA VAL A 211 -7.20 -9.10 15.42
C VAL A 211 -7.73 -9.50 14.05
N LEU A 212 -8.31 -10.70 13.96
CA LEU A 212 -9.07 -11.13 12.79
C LEU A 212 -10.25 -10.17 12.51
N GLY A 213 -10.04 -9.24 11.58
CA GLY A 213 -10.95 -8.13 11.32
C GLY A 213 -12.11 -8.46 10.38
N LYS A 214 -11.87 -9.38 9.43
CA LYS A 214 -12.83 -9.87 8.43
C LYS A 214 -12.78 -11.40 8.46
N LEU A 215 -13.88 -12.06 8.82
CA LEU A 215 -13.91 -13.52 8.90
C LEU A 215 -13.92 -14.12 7.49
N PRO A 216 -13.30 -15.29 7.26
CA PRO A 216 -13.50 -16.03 6.01
C PRO A 216 -14.99 -16.22 5.69
N GLY A 217 -15.36 -15.93 4.43
CA GLY A 217 -16.74 -15.87 3.94
C GLY A 217 -17.48 -14.54 4.18
N GLU A 218 -16.94 -13.60 4.96
CA GLU A 218 -17.42 -12.20 4.98
C GLU A 218 -16.73 -11.44 3.83
N HIS A 219 -17.46 -10.64 3.04
CA HIS A 219 -16.85 -9.75 2.04
C HIS A 219 -16.76 -8.29 2.52
N ASN A 220 -17.31 -8.02 3.71
CA ASN A 220 -17.32 -6.71 4.36
C ASN A 220 -16.68 -6.78 5.77
N PRO A 221 -15.83 -5.82 6.17
CA PRO A 221 -15.31 -4.72 5.37
C PRO A 221 -14.44 -5.22 4.20
N LEU A 222 -14.19 -4.37 3.18
CA LEU A 222 -13.43 -4.78 1.99
C LEU A 222 -12.02 -5.24 2.38
N ILE A 223 -11.39 -4.51 3.29
CA ILE A 223 -10.04 -4.77 3.82
C ILE A 223 -10.05 -4.74 5.35
N SER A 224 -9.07 -5.40 5.97
CA SER A 224 -8.97 -5.51 7.43
C SER A 224 -7.56 -5.36 8.02
N HIS A 225 -6.52 -5.30 7.19
CA HIS A 225 -5.14 -5.01 7.61
C HIS A 225 -4.89 -3.51 7.83
N LYS A 226 -5.79 -2.67 7.30
CA LYS A 226 -5.77 -1.21 7.48
C LYS A 226 -7.19 -0.64 7.48
N PHE A 227 -7.30 0.64 7.83
CA PHE A 227 -8.52 1.43 7.77
C PHE A 227 -8.62 2.24 6.48
N GLY A 228 -9.85 2.57 6.09
CA GLY A 228 -10.16 3.37 4.92
C GLY A 228 -11.55 3.94 5.04
N ALA A 229 -11.70 5.22 4.71
CA ALA A 229 -12.97 5.91 4.84
C ALA A 229 -13.35 6.68 3.58
N ASP A 230 -14.58 7.18 3.56
CA ASP A 230 -15.11 8.05 2.51
C ASP A 230 -14.90 7.49 1.09
N GLY A 231 -15.10 6.17 0.95
CA GLY A 231 -14.68 5.42 -0.23
C GLY A 231 -15.43 5.79 -1.51
N PHE A 232 -14.70 6.13 -2.56
CA PHE A 232 -15.22 6.38 -3.91
C PHE A 232 -14.80 5.28 -4.87
N GLY A 233 -15.79 4.64 -5.51
CA GLY A 233 -15.56 3.57 -6.49
C GLY A 233 -15.49 4.12 -7.91
N PHE A 234 -14.44 3.75 -8.64
CA PHE A 234 -14.23 4.10 -10.04
C PHE A 234 -13.98 2.82 -10.83
N VAL A 235 -14.73 2.58 -11.90
CA VAL A 235 -14.61 1.37 -12.71
C VAL A 235 -13.91 1.68 -14.02
N GLU A 236 -12.91 0.88 -14.35
CA GLU A 236 -12.23 0.89 -15.64
C GLU A 236 -11.81 -0.53 -16.01
N ASP A 237 -12.03 -0.90 -17.27
CA ASP A 237 -11.60 -2.18 -17.85
C ASP A 237 -12.00 -3.41 -17.00
N GLY A 238 -13.21 -3.38 -16.42
CA GLY A 238 -13.75 -4.49 -15.60
C GLY A 238 -13.21 -4.56 -14.18
N ARG A 239 -12.42 -3.57 -13.75
CA ARG A 239 -11.82 -3.49 -12.42
C ARG A 239 -12.36 -2.26 -11.68
N VAL A 240 -12.77 -2.42 -10.42
CA VAL A 240 -13.12 -1.29 -9.56
C VAL A 240 -11.91 -0.86 -8.74
N TYR A 241 -11.67 0.44 -8.72
CA TYR A 241 -10.68 1.13 -7.90
C TYR A 241 -11.39 1.91 -6.80
N MET A 242 -11.02 1.66 -5.55
CA MET A 242 -11.56 2.31 -4.38
C MET A 242 -10.55 3.30 -3.80
N TYR A 243 -10.85 4.58 -3.90
CA TYR A 243 -10.07 5.66 -3.29
C TYR A 243 -10.69 6.02 -1.95
N MET A 244 -9.87 6.14 -0.90
CA MET A 244 -10.33 6.34 0.46
C MET A 244 -9.50 7.36 1.24
N THR A 245 -10.13 8.14 2.11
CA THR A 245 -9.42 8.87 3.17
C THR A 245 -8.60 7.88 4.00
N ASN A 246 -7.30 8.13 4.18
CA ASN A 246 -6.41 7.23 4.93
C ASN A 246 -6.57 7.39 6.46
N ASP A 247 -7.61 6.77 7.03
CA ASP A 247 -7.81 6.75 8.49
C ASP A 247 -6.64 6.02 9.22
N THR A 248 -5.93 5.10 8.55
CA THR A 248 -4.76 4.38 9.11
C THR A 248 -3.60 5.31 9.45
N GLN A 249 -3.52 6.47 8.79
CA GLN A 249 -2.53 7.49 9.11
C GLN A 249 -2.60 7.92 10.58
N GLY A 250 -3.82 8.03 11.13
CA GLY A 250 -4.05 8.35 12.53
C GLY A 250 -3.96 7.15 13.48
N TYR A 251 -4.04 5.92 12.96
CA TYR A 251 -3.97 4.70 13.77
C TYR A 251 -2.60 4.56 14.42
N ALA A 252 -2.61 4.48 15.74
CA ALA A 252 -1.43 4.37 16.59
C ALA A 252 -1.83 3.53 17.82
N PRO A 253 -1.90 2.20 17.69
CA PRO A 253 -2.33 1.34 18.79
C PRO A 253 -1.32 1.40 19.93
N ASP A 254 -1.81 1.45 21.16
CA ASP A 254 -0.96 1.26 22.32
C ASP A 254 -0.46 -0.19 22.35
N PRO A 255 0.86 -0.44 22.47
CA PRO A 255 1.43 -1.79 22.33
C PRO A 255 1.06 -2.75 23.47
N VAL A 256 0.47 -2.24 24.56
CA VAL A 256 0.02 -3.08 25.69
C VAL A 256 -1.45 -3.44 25.54
N THR A 257 -2.28 -2.50 25.10
CA THR A 257 -3.73 -2.66 25.04
C THR A 257 -4.26 -3.00 23.65
N GLY A 258 -3.49 -2.75 22.60
CA GLY A 258 -3.92 -2.85 21.19
C GLY A 258 -4.91 -1.76 20.78
N VAL A 259 -5.16 -0.78 21.64
CA VAL A 259 -6.21 0.23 21.46
C VAL A 259 -5.57 1.56 21.09
N SER A 260 -6.01 2.14 19.97
CA SER A 260 -5.50 3.43 19.49
C SER A 260 -6.23 4.61 20.16
N PRO A 261 -5.67 5.83 20.26
CA PRO A 261 -6.46 7.01 20.62
C PRO A 261 -7.52 7.33 19.55
N GLN A 262 -8.45 8.22 19.89
CA GLN A 262 -9.38 8.78 18.91
C GLN A 262 -8.61 9.44 17.77
N ILE A 263 -9.03 9.15 16.53
CA ILE A 263 -8.38 9.66 15.33
C ILE A 263 -8.45 11.21 15.27
N ASN A 264 -7.37 11.82 14.78
CA ASN A 264 -7.31 13.23 14.41
C ASN A 264 -7.34 13.39 12.88
N TYR A 265 -8.53 13.61 12.31
CA TYR A 265 -8.69 13.80 10.86
C TYR A 265 -7.87 14.98 10.32
N GLY A 266 -7.60 16.01 11.15
CA GLY A 266 -6.79 17.18 10.80
C GLY A 266 -5.35 16.88 10.36
N SER A 267 -4.86 15.65 10.62
CA SER A 267 -3.55 15.19 10.19
C SER A 267 -3.59 14.33 8.92
N ILE A 268 -4.76 13.98 8.40
CA ILE A 268 -4.87 13.09 7.24
C ILE A 268 -4.53 13.85 5.96
N ASN A 269 -3.49 13.41 5.27
CA ASN A 269 -2.95 14.01 4.04
C ASN A 269 -2.60 12.99 2.94
N GLN A 270 -3.07 11.75 3.11
CA GLN A 270 -2.94 10.66 2.17
C GLN A 270 -4.31 10.10 1.76
N ILE A 271 -4.36 9.52 0.56
CA ILE A 271 -5.49 8.73 0.05
C ILE A 271 -5.02 7.28 -0.09
N THR A 272 -5.76 6.32 0.49
CA THR A 272 -5.53 4.88 0.29
C THR A 272 -6.25 4.41 -0.97
N LEU A 273 -5.61 3.51 -1.73
CA LEU A 273 -6.15 2.95 -2.97
C LEU A 273 -6.11 1.42 -2.92
N ILE A 274 -7.25 0.78 -3.20
CA ILE A 274 -7.35 -0.68 -3.41
C ILE A 274 -8.09 -0.95 -4.72
N SER A 275 -7.93 -2.11 -5.33
CA SER A 275 -8.73 -2.49 -6.51
C SER A 275 -9.12 -3.97 -6.53
N SER A 276 -10.19 -4.29 -7.26
CA SER A 276 -10.69 -5.66 -7.39
C SER A 276 -11.44 -5.84 -8.71
N GLU A 277 -11.39 -7.03 -9.29
CA GLU A 277 -12.24 -7.42 -10.43
C GLU A 277 -13.39 -8.35 -10.04
N ASP A 278 -13.38 -8.84 -8.80
CA ASP A 278 -14.35 -9.84 -8.30
C ASP A 278 -15.12 -9.35 -7.07
N LEU A 279 -14.80 -8.14 -6.57
CA LEU A 279 -15.33 -7.46 -5.40
C LEU A 279 -14.96 -8.09 -4.04
N VAL A 280 -14.13 -9.14 -4.02
CA VAL A 280 -13.79 -9.90 -2.81
C VAL A 280 -12.28 -9.95 -2.57
N ASN A 281 -11.49 -10.30 -3.57
CA ASN A 281 -10.04 -10.22 -3.55
C ASN A 281 -9.63 -8.79 -3.88
N TRP A 282 -9.06 -8.08 -2.92
CA TRP A 282 -8.64 -6.69 -3.08
C TRP A 282 -7.11 -6.60 -3.12
N THR A 283 -6.58 -6.04 -4.21
CA THR A 283 -5.18 -5.65 -4.32
C THR A 283 -4.98 -4.30 -3.65
N ASP A 284 -4.02 -4.19 -2.74
CA ASP A 284 -3.64 -2.93 -2.11
C ASP A 284 -2.61 -2.15 -2.95
N HIS A 285 -2.91 -0.90 -3.31
CA HIS A 285 -1.99 -0.02 -4.06
C HIS A 285 -1.30 1.02 -3.16
N GLY A 286 -1.50 0.89 -1.85
CA GLY A 286 -0.96 1.75 -0.80
C GLY A 286 -1.54 3.16 -0.83
N GLU A 287 -0.71 4.10 -0.40
CA GLU A 287 -1.12 5.47 -0.13
C GLU A 287 -0.57 6.48 -1.14
N ILE A 288 -1.43 7.29 -1.73
CA ILE A 288 -1.05 8.47 -2.50
C ILE A 288 -0.73 9.60 -1.52
N GLN A 289 0.51 10.09 -1.52
CA GLN A 289 0.89 11.29 -0.75
C GLN A 289 0.38 12.55 -1.46
N VAL A 290 -0.86 12.93 -1.19
CA VAL A 290 -1.53 14.03 -1.88
C VAL A 290 -1.11 15.39 -1.35
N ALA A 291 -1.22 15.60 -0.04
CA ALA A 291 -1.08 16.91 0.59
C ALA A 291 0.16 16.99 1.51
N GLY A 292 0.47 18.20 1.97
CA GLY A 292 1.63 18.49 2.82
C GLY A 292 2.91 18.79 2.02
N PRO A 293 4.01 19.18 2.70
CA PRO A 293 5.22 19.69 2.04
C PRO A 293 5.89 18.74 1.05
N GLN A 294 5.67 17.42 1.21
CA GLN A 294 6.19 16.36 0.35
C GLN A 294 5.11 15.74 -0.56
N GLY A 295 3.90 16.30 -0.56
CA GLY A 295 2.79 15.80 -1.36
C GLY A 295 2.77 16.35 -2.77
N VAL A 296 2.00 15.68 -3.63
CA VAL A 296 1.75 16.07 -5.03
C VAL A 296 1.19 17.49 -5.13
N ALA A 297 0.39 17.91 -4.15
CA ALA A 297 -0.22 19.24 -4.04
C ALA A 297 0.21 19.96 -2.73
N PRO A 298 1.43 20.51 -2.68
CA PRO A 298 2.04 21.01 -1.45
C PRO A 298 1.40 22.30 -0.89
N PHE A 299 0.51 22.94 -1.65
CA PHE A 299 -0.30 24.08 -1.21
C PHE A 299 -1.53 23.66 -0.38
N THR A 300 -1.75 22.35 -0.19
CA THR A 300 -2.81 21.79 0.66
C THR A 300 -2.22 21.07 1.87
N ASN A 301 -2.99 20.96 2.96
CA ASN A 301 -2.57 20.29 4.20
C ASN A 301 -3.27 18.95 4.44
N ASN A 302 -4.45 18.75 3.85
CA ASN A 302 -5.28 17.58 4.03
C ASN A 302 -5.77 17.00 2.68
N SER A 303 -6.15 15.73 2.70
CA SER A 303 -6.77 15.04 1.56
C SER A 303 -7.88 14.07 2.00
N TRP A 304 -9.08 14.62 2.21
CA TRP A 304 -10.25 13.85 2.66
C TRP A 304 -11.22 13.62 1.50
N ALA A 305 -12.07 12.61 1.65
CA ALA A 305 -13.26 12.37 0.83
C ALA A 305 -12.98 12.45 -0.68
N PRO A 306 -12.24 11.47 -1.22
CA PRO A 306 -11.87 11.49 -2.62
C PRO A 306 -13.08 11.38 -3.55
N GLY A 307 -12.94 11.95 -4.75
CA GLY A 307 -13.83 11.74 -5.89
C GLY A 307 -13.03 11.53 -7.15
N MET A 308 -13.43 10.61 -8.02
CA MET A 308 -12.63 10.19 -9.17
C MET A 308 -13.38 10.36 -10.49
N ALA A 309 -12.70 10.87 -11.51
CA ALA A 309 -13.24 10.92 -12.87
C ALA A 309 -12.15 10.67 -13.92
N LYS A 310 -12.57 10.20 -15.09
CA LYS A 310 -11.75 10.10 -16.29
C LYS A 310 -12.31 11.02 -17.37
N LYS A 311 -11.45 11.70 -18.12
CA LYS A 311 -11.84 12.45 -19.33
C LYS A 311 -10.69 12.49 -20.32
N THR A 312 -10.99 12.35 -21.60
CA THR A 312 -10.03 12.62 -22.67
C THR A 312 -9.85 14.13 -22.82
N VAL A 313 -8.65 14.64 -22.56
CA VAL A 313 -8.28 16.05 -22.72
C VAL A 313 -7.18 16.14 -23.76
N ASP A 314 -7.39 16.96 -24.80
CA ASP A 314 -6.46 17.10 -25.93
C ASP A 314 -6.07 15.77 -26.60
N GLY A 315 -7.00 14.82 -26.65
CA GLY A 315 -6.80 13.50 -27.26
C GLY A 315 -6.05 12.50 -26.36
N VAL A 316 -5.84 12.82 -25.09
CA VAL A 316 -5.18 11.95 -24.11
C VAL A 316 -6.13 11.69 -22.95
N ASP A 317 -6.34 10.42 -22.61
CA ASP A 317 -7.08 10.04 -21.42
C ASP A 317 -6.33 10.50 -20.17
N LYS A 318 -7.03 11.25 -19.32
CA LYS A 318 -6.53 11.73 -18.04
C LYS A 318 -7.47 11.31 -16.92
N TYR A 319 -6.86 11.13 -15.76
CA TYR A 319 -7.51 10.68 -14.53
C TYR A 319 -7.46 11.82 -13.51
N PHE A 320 -8.59 12.17 -12.91
CA PHE A 320 -8.74 13.34 -12.03
C PHE A 320 -9.22 12.89 -10.66
N LEU A 321 -8.32 12.96 -9.68
CA LEU A 321 -8.61 12.65 -8.28
C LEU A 321 -8.86 13.95 -7.52
N TYR A 322 -10.14 14.19 -7.24
CA TYR A 322 -10.61 15.29 -6.41
C TYR A 322 -10.52 14.93 -4.93
N TYR A 323 -10.28 15.92 -4.09
CA TYR A 323 -10.17 15.74 -2.64
C TYR A 323 -10.43 17.02 -1.88
N ALA A 324 -10.81 16.91 -0.61
CA ALA A 324 -10.99 18.04 0.29
C ALA A 324 -9.73 18.34 1.12
N ASN A 325 -9.35 19.61 1.18
CA ASN A 325 -8.33 20.12 2.08
C ASN A 325 -9.00 20.67 3.35
N GLY A 326 -9.36 19.74 4.24
CA GLY A 326 -10.22 19.99 5.39
C GLY A 326 -11.59 20.53 4.94
N GLY A 327 -12.28 21.26 5.83
CA GLY A 327 -13.52 21.95 5.46
C GLY A 327 -13.33 23.21 4.58
N GLY A 328 -12.10 23.57 4.23
CA GLY A 328 -11.78 24.88 3.64
C GLY A 328 -11.90 24.95 2.12
N SER A 329 -11.62 23.86 1.42
CA SER A 329 -11.55 23.84 -0.05
C SER A 329 -11.61 22.41 -0.62
N SER A 330 -12.05 22.29 -1.87
CA SER A 330 -11.93 21.08 -2.67
C SER A 330 -10.95 21.31 -3.82
N ASN A 331 -10.17 20.30 -4.15
CA ASN A 331 -8.98 20.37 -5.00
C ASN A 331 -8.91 19.14 -5.91
N VAL A 332 -7.93 19.10 -6.81
CA VAL A 332 -7.75 18.03 -7.80
C VAL A 332 -6.26 17.81 -8.09
N ILE A 333 -5.88 16.55 -8.26
CA ILE A 333 -4.62 16.13 -8.89
C ILE A 333 -4.91 15.27 -10.11
N THR A 334 -3.98 15.23 -11.06
CA THR A 334 -4.11 14.51 -12.33
C THR A 334 -3.19 13.29 -12.36
N GLY A 335 -3.70 12.15 -12.82
CA GLY A 335 -2.95 10.91 -13.04
C GLY A 335 -2.93 10.46 -14.51
N ALA A 336 -1.98 9.59 -14.84
CA ALA A 336 -1.86 8.95 -16.16
C ALA A 336 -2.62 7.61 -16.28
N SER A 337 -2.99 7.02 -15.14
CA SER A 337 -3.81 5.81 -14.99
C SER A 337 -4.64 5.93 -13.70
N PRO A 338 -5.55 4.99 -13.39
CA PRO A 338 -6.20 4.92 -12.09
C PRO A 338 -5.22 4.82 -10.92
N LEU A 339 -4.00 4.31 -11.15
CA LEU A 339 -2.96 4.13 -10.14
C LEU A 339 -1.97 5.31 -10.09
N GLY A 340 -2.08 6.27 -11.01
CA GLY A 340 -1.12 7.36 -11.20
C GLY A 340 -0.12 7.07 -12.34
N PRO A 341 1.14 7.55 -12.27
CA PRO A 341 1.65 8.48 -11.26
C PRO A 341 0.86 9.80 -11.27
N TRP A 342 0.89 10.50 -10.13
CA TRP A 342 0.06 11.68 -9.89
C TRP A 342 0.86 12.98 -9.97
N THR A 343 0.23 14.02 -10.50
CA THR A 343 0.79 15.38 -10.62
C THR A 343 -0.25 16.42 -10.25
N SER A 344 0.17 17.60 -9.78
CA SER A 344 -0.74 18.74 -9.61
C SER A 344 -0.55 19.71 -10.76
N GLU A 345 -1.58 19.90 -11.57
CA GLU A 345 -1.63 20.95 -12.61
C GLU A 345 -1.99 22.32 -12.02
N ARG A 346 -2.23 22.38 -10.70
CA ARG A 346 -2.57 23.60 -9.96
C ARG A 346 -1.50 23.92 -8.92
N ASP A 347 -1.38 25.21 -8.59
CA ASP A 347 -0.57 25.73 -7.48
C ASP A 347 -1.43 26.34 -6.35
N SER A 348 -2.75 26.22 -6.50
CA SER A 348 -3.76 26.88 -5.67
C SER A 348 -5.08 26.12 -5.70
N THR A 349 -5.94 26.44 -4.73
CA THR A 349 -7.20 25.72 -4.50
C THR A 349 -8.17 25.81 -5.68
N LEU A 350 -8.90 24.72 -5.99
CA LEU A 350 -9.89 24.71 -7.08
C LEU A 350 -11.20 25.36 -6.64
N ILE A 351 -11.78 24.88 -5.54
CA ILE A 351 -12.99 25.42 -4.92
C ILE A 351 -12.63 26.04 -3.58
N ASP A 352 -12.96 27.31 -3.37
CA ASP A 352 -12.80 28.00 -2.09
C ASP A 352 -13.84 29.11 -1.89
N GLY A 353 -13.68 29.95 -0.85
CA GLY A 353 -14.62 31.03 -0.55
C GLY A 353 -14.71 32.16 -1.58
N ARG A 354 -13.83 32.16 -2.58
CA ARG A 354 -13.84 33.10 -3.72
C ARG A 354 -14.52 32.51 -4.95
N THR A 355 -14.78 31.21 -4.97
CA THR A 355 -15.51 30.56 -6.07
C THR A 355 -16.94 31.10 -6.10
N PRO A 356 -17.42 31.64 -7.25
CA PRO A 356 -18.75 32.22 -7.34
C PRO A 356 -19.83 31.22 -6.91
N GLY A 357 -20.70 31.62 -5.97
CA GLY A 357 -21.80 30.79 -5.45
C GLY A 357 -21.42 29.91 -4.24
N ALA A 358 -20.15 29.85 -3.86
CA ALA A 358 -19.65 29.08 -2.71
C ALA A 358 -19.46 29.93 -1.43
N GLU A 359 -19.70 31.24 -1.48
CA GLU A 359 -19.34 32.19 -0.42
C GLU A 359 -20.06 31.87 0.91
N ALA A 360 -21.30 31.39 0.84
CA ALA A 360 -22.14 31.07 1.99
C ALA A 360 -22.00 29.61 2.47
N VAL A 361 -21.18 28.78 1.80
CA VAL A 361 -20.99 27.37 2.15
C VAL A 361 -19.97 27.26 3.28
N ALA A 362 -20.35 26.66 4.41
CA ALA A 362 -19.47 26.55 5.57
C ALA A 362 -18.31 25.59 5.32
N TRP A 363 -18.60 24.38 4.87
CA TRP A 363 -17.59 23.38 4.52
C TRP A 363 -17.59 23.14 3.02
N LYS A 364 -16.45 23.40 2.35
CA LYS A 364 -16.31 23.29 0.89
C LYS A 364 -15.57 22.00 0.53
N PHE A 365 -16.00 20.91 1.12
CA PHE A 365 -15.37 19.60 1.07
C PHE A 365 -16.21 18.58 0.29
N ASP A 366 -15.87 17.30 0.43
CA ASP A 366 -16.54 16.13 -0.15
C ASP A 366 -16.85 16.31 -1.64
N PRO A 367 -15.82 16.53 -2.48
CA PRO A 367 -16.01 16.69 -3.90
C PRO A 367 -16.45 15.39 -4.57
N ALA A 368 -17.51 15.45 -5.38
CA ALA A 368 -17.93 14.38 -6.26
C ALA A 368 -17.99 14.87 -7.71
N PRO A 369 -17.06 14.43 -8.58
CA PRO A 369 -17.10 14.77 -9.98
C PRO A 369 -18.16 13.93 -10.72
N LEU A 370 -18.73 14.50 -11.77
CA LEU A 370 -19.60 13.82 -12.73
C LEU A 370 -19.18 14.23 -14.14
N VAL A 371 -18.85 13.26 -14.98
CA VAL A 371 -18.58 13.48 -16.41
C VAL A 371 -19.74 12.87 -17.18
N THR A 372 -20.35 13.68 -18.04
CA THR A 372 -21.48 13.32 -18.90
C THR A 372 -21.14 13.67 -20.34
N ASP A 373 -21.98 13.24 -21.29
CA ASP A 373 -21.84 13.63 -22.70
C ASP A 373 -22.02 15.15 -22.92
N ASP A 374 -22.80 15.81 -22.07
CA ASP A 374 -23.16 17.22 -22.19
C ASP A 374 -22.21 18.18 -21.45
N GLY A 375 -21.34 17.65 -20.59
CA GLY A 375 -20.45 18.46 -19.76
C GLY A 375 -19.91 17.72 -18.54
N ALA A 376 -19.09 18.42 -17.77
CA ALA A 376 -18.54 17.91 -16.51
C ALA A 376 -18.91 18.83 -15.35
N TYR A 377 -19.19 18.24 -14.20
CA TYR A 377 -19.71 18.94 -13.03
C TYR A 377 -18.98 18.48 -11.78
N LEU A 378 -18.86 19.37 -10.80
CA LEU A 378 -18.33 19.08 -9.48
C LEU A 378 -19.36 19.44 -8.42
N TYR A 379 -19.80 18.44 -7.68
CA TYR A 379 -20.64 18.59 -6.50
C TYR A 379 -19.75 18.70 -5.29
N PHE A 380 -20.08 19.61 -4.37
CA PHE A 380 -19.29 19.82 -3.16
C PHE A 380 -20.14 20.52 -2.11
N GLY A 381 -19.66 20.54 -0.88
CA GLY A 381 -20.21 21.40 0.15
C GLY A 381 -20.83 20.63 1.31
N GLY A 382 -21.30 21.38 2.29
CA GLY A 382 -21.90 20.84 3.50
C GLY A 382 -21.73 21.74 4.70
N GLY A 383 -21.90 21.14 5.87
CA GLY A 383 -21.77 21.80 7.16
C GLY A 383 -22.92 22.73 7.51
N PRO A 384 -22.73 23.57 8.54
CA PRO A 384 -23.80 24.42 9.06
C PRO A 384 -24.31 25.41 8.01
N ALA A 385 -25.63 25.61 7.97
CA ALA A 385 -26.26 26.63 7.12
C ALA A 385 -26.02 28.06 7.63
N SER A 386 -26.10 29.03 6.72
CA SER A 386 -25.99 30.46 7.08
C SER A 386 -26.96 30.84 8.20
N THR A 387 -26.46 31.48 9.25
CA THR A 387 -27.28 31.96 10.39
C THR A 387 -28.29 33.04 10.01
N SER A 388 -28.20 33.59 8.79
CA SER A 388 -29.22 34.48 8.23
C SER A 388 -30.54 33.77 7.87
N MET A 389 -30.50 32.45 7.69
CA MET A 389 -31.69 31.65 7.41
C MET A 389 -32.48 31.35 8.70
N PRO A 390 -33.83 31.30 8.64
CA PRO A 390 -34.65 30.89 9.79
C PRO A 390 -34.23 29.52 10.34
N ALA A 391 -34.31 29.34 11.65
CA ALA A 391 -33.89 28.10 12.31
C ALA A 391 -34.54 26.83 11.72
N ALA A 392 -35.83 26.87 11.42
CA ALA A 392 -36.54 25.75 10.80
C ALA A 392 -36.06 25.44 9.38
N GLU A 393 -35.65 26.46 8.61
CA GLU A 393 -35.11 26.30 7.27
C GLU A 393 -33.67 25.77 7.33
N ARG A 394 -32.84 26.27 8.25
CA ARG A 394 -31.48 25.74 8.47
C ARG A 394 -31.47 24.26 8.82
N PHE A 395 -32.52 23.80 9.51
CA PHE A 395 -32.68 22.39 9.86
C PHE A 395 -33.24 21.55 8.71
N ASN A 396 -34.27 22.03 8.01
CA ASN A 396 -34.96 21.19 7.02
C ASN A 396 -34.37 21.31 5.62
N ASN A 397 -33.83 22.46 5.23
CA ASN A 397 -33.27 22.72 3.90
C ASN A 397 -32.05 23.67 4.05
N PRO A 398 -30.90 23.17 4.53
CA PRO A 398 -29.74 23.99 4.89
C PRO A 398 -29.08 24.71 3.71
N LYS A 399 -29.32 24.28 2.46
CA LYS A 399 -28.77 24.87 1.23
C LYS A 399 -27.24 25.02 1.29
N ASN A 400 -26.58 23.99 1.79
CA ASN A 400 -25.15 23.91 2.04
C ASN A 400 -24.37 23.10 0.99
N ILE A 401 -25.05 22.34 0.13
CA ILE A 401 -24.45 21.62 -1.00
C ILE A 401 -24.55 22.47 -2.28
N ARG A 402 -23.55 22.36 -3.14
CA ARG A 402 -23.43 23.04 -4.42
C ARG A 402 -23.09 22.07 -5.53
N VAL A 403 -23.38 22.50 -6.75
CA VAL A 403 -22.85 21.93 -7.99
C VAL A 403 -22.32 23.06 -8.86
N ILE A 404 -21.18 22.86 -9.51
CA ILE A 404 -20.59 23.82 -10.45
C ILE A 404 -20.10 23.08 -11.69
N GLU A 405 -20.17 23.74 -12.84
CA GLU A 405 -19.62 23.22 -14.09
C GLU A 405 -18.07 23.29 -14.05
N LEU A 406 -17.43 22.23 -14.51
CA LEU A 406 -15.99 22.14 -14.68
C LEU A 406 -15.59 22.60 -16.08
N GLY A 407 -14.39 23.15 -16.20
CA GLY A 407 -13.80 23.40 -17.51
C GLY A 407 -13.49 22.12 -18.26
N ASP A 408 -13.24 22.23 -19.57
CA ASP A 408 -12.92 21.06 -20.38
C ASP A 408 -11.65 20.33 -19.91
N ASP A 409 -10.75 21.09 -19.29
CA ASP A 409 -9.52 20.62 -18.66
C ASP A 409 -9.72 19.88 -17.33
N MET A 410 -10.94 19.85 -16.77
CA MET A 410 -11.32 19.26 -15.48
C MET A 410 -10.62 19.87 -14.24
N VAL A 411 -9.70 20.81 -14.45
CA VAL A 411 -8.91 21.47 -13.40
C VAL A 411 -9.25 22.95 -13.25
N SER A 412 -10.31 23.42 -13.91
CA SER A 412 -10.89 24.75 -13.79
C SER A 412 -12.41 24.69 -13.60
N THR A 413 -13.05 25.81 -13.24
CA THR A 413 -14.51 25.91 -13.10
C THR A 413 -15.09 26.93 -14.06
N GLN A 414 -16.35 26.74 -14.44
CA GLN A 414 -17.11 27.64 -15.29
C GLN A 414 -18.36 28.16 -14.57
N GLY A 415 -18.68 29.44 -14.81
CA GLY A 415 -19.90 30.05 -14.30
C GLY A 415 -19.94 30.22 -12.77
N THR A 416 -21.10 29.93 -12.19
CA THR A 416 -21.42 30.12 -10.78
C THR A 416 -22.02 28.84 -10.22
N ALA A 417 -21.59 28.44 -9.03
CA ALA A 417 -22.13 27.26 -8.36
C ALA A 417 -23.63 27.41 -8.07
N ALA A 418 -24.42 26.42 -8.48
CA ALA A 418 -25.85 26.32 -8.19
C ALA A 418 -26.09 25.62 -6.85
N VAL A 419 -27.23 25.92 -6.22
CA VAL A 419 -27.65 25.32 -4.95
C VAL A 419 -28.31 23.97 -5.21
N VAL A 420 -27.88 22.94 -4.48
CA VAL A 420 -28.64 21.70 -4.30
C VAL A 420 -29.49 21.88 -3.04
N ASP A 421 -30.82 21.95 -3.18
CA ASP A 421 -31.74 22.19 -2.06
C ASP A 421 -32.09 20.87 -1.37
N ALA A 422 -31.07 20.16 -0.90
CA ALA A 422 -31.18 18.83 -0.32
C ALA A 422 -31.76 18.87 1.10
N PRO A 423 -32.84 18.12 1.39
CA PRO A 423 -33.45 18.04 2.71
C PRO A 423 -32.49 17.59 3.82
N VAL A 424 -32.38 18.36 4.92
CA VAL A 424 -31.61 17.96 6.12
C VAL A 424 -30.12 17.67 5.81
N ALA A 425 -29.58 18.22 4.72
CA ALA A 425 -28.23 17.90 4.25
C ALA A 425 -27.11 18.27 5.25
N PHE A 426 -26.10 17.40 5.32
CA PHE A 426 -24.89 17.58 6.11
C PHE A 426 -23.66 17.65 5.23
N GLU A 427 -23.37 16.57 4.49
CA GLU A 427 -22.10 16.33 3.80
C GLU A 427 -22.23 15.19 2.78
N ALA A 428 -21.10 14.70 2.24
CA ALA A 428 -21.00 13.52 1.39
C ALA A 428 -21.91 13.55 0.14
N ALA A 429 -21.94 14.68 -0.57
CA ALA A 429 -22.65 14.76 -1.85
C ALA A 429 -21.97 13.83 -2.86
N GLN A 430 -22.75 12.96 -3.50
CA GLN A 430 -22.29 12.00 -4.49
C GLN A 430 -23.32 11.86 -5.58
N VAL A 431 -22.90 11.61 -6.81
CA VAL A 431 -23.82 11.58 -7.95
C VAL A 431 -23.42 10.50 -8.94
N PHE A 432 -24.42 9.90 -9.57
CA PHE A 432 -24.25 9.06 -10.75
C PHE A 432 -25.39 9.30 -11.73
N GLU A 433 -25.15 8.98 -13.00
CA GLU A 433 -26.15 9.02 -14.05
C GLU A 433 -26.69 7.60 -14.31
N ARG A 434 -28.00 7.47 -14.47
CA ARG A 434 -28.66 6.23 -14.86
C ARG A 434 -29.94 6.53 -15.66
N ASP A 435 -30.09 5.88 -16.81
CA ASP A 435 -31.25 6.04 -17.71
C ASP A 435 -31.58 7.52 -18.04
N GLY A 436 -30.54 8.35 -18.24
CA GLY A 436 -30.67 9.78 -18.55
C GLY A 436 -31.16 10.64 -17.37
N LYS A 437 -31.03 10.14 -16.14
CA LYS A 437 -31.36 10.86 -14.90
C LYS A 437 -30.16 10.90 -13.97
N TYR A 438 -30.10 11.94 -13.15
CA TYR A 438 -29.04 12.17 -12.19
C TYR A 438 -29.51 11.85 -10.78
N TYR A 439 -28.82 10.91 -10.15
CA TYR A 439 -29.10 10.44 -8.80
C TYR A 439 -28.08 11.05 -7.85
N LEU A 440 -28.48 12.09 -7.11
CA LEU A 440 -27.63 12.72 -6.09
C LEU A 440 -27.96 12.13 -4.72
N SER A 441 -26.98 11.53 -4.07
CA SER A 441 -27.05 11.07 -2.68
C SER A 441 -26.24 11.98 -1.75
N TYR A 442 -26.61 12.04 -0.47
CA TYR A 442 -25.96 12.87 0.53
C TYR A 442 -26.24 12.37 1.95
N SER A 443 -25.36 12.72 2.89
CA SER A 443 -25.53 12.40 4.31
C SER A 443 -26.35 13.48 5.02
N SER A 444 -27.30 13.08 5.87
CA SER A 444 -28.17 13.99 6.63
C SER A 444 -27.60 14.33 8.01
N HIS A 445 -27.89 15.54 8.50
CA HIS A 445 -27.29 16.03 9.75
C HIS A 445 -27.97 15.46 11.00
N PHE A 446 -27.22 15.41 12.11
CA PHE A 446 -27.72 14.98 13.41
C PHE A 446 -28.52 16.06 14.17
N GLY A 447 -28.68 17.24 13.58
CA GLY A 447 -29.29 18.41 14.21
C GLY A 447 -28.29 19.16 15.09
N GLY A 448 -28.79 19.86 16.11
CA GLY A 448 -27.96 20.65 17.02
C GLY A 448 -27.90 22.14 16.66
N ASN A 449 -27.14 22.91 17.44
CA ASN A 449 -27.14 24.39 17.35
C ASN A 449 -26.71 24.92 15.98
N ASP A 450 -25.80 24.19 15.34
CA ASP A 450 -25.27 24.49 14.02
C ASP A 450 -26.35 24.39 12.91
N PHE A 451 -27.40 23.59 13.13
CA PHE A 451 -28.50 23.36 12.21
C PHE A 451 -29.83 23.94 12.71
N GLY A 452 -29.80 25.03 13.49
CA GLY A 452 -31.03 25.68 13.95
C GLY A 452 -31.61 25.15 15.26
N GLY A 453 -30.86 24.30 15.98
CA GLY A 453 -31.22 23.81 17.30
C GLY A 453 -32.29 22.72 17.27
N ASN A 454 -33.13 22.68 18.31
CA ASN A 454 -34.18 21.67 18.45
C ASN A 454 -35.37 21.97 17.53
N GLN A 455 -35.34 21.45 16.31
CA GLN A 455 -36.41 21.54 15.31
C GLN A 455 -36.98 20.15 15.03
N ALA A 456 -38.19 20.10 14.46
CA ALA A 456 -38.76 18.86 13.95
C ALA A 456 -38.40 18.69 12.47
N THR A 457 -37.96 17.48 12.11
CA THR A 457 -37.83 17.05 10.71
C THR A 457 -39.20 17.04 10.05
N LEU A 458 -39.31 17.60 8.85
CA LEU A 458 -40.54 17.54 8.07
C LEU A 458 -40.87 16.09 7.66
N PRO A 459 -42.16 15.72 7.56
CA PRO A 459 -42.56 14.38 7.15
C PRO A 459 -41.96 13.98 5.79
N GLY A 460 -41.39 12.78 5.73
CA GLY A 460 -40.77 12.22 4.53
C GLY A 460 -39.29 12.53 4.38
N TYR A 461 -38.74 13.51 5.11
CA TYR A 461 -37.30 13.82 5.08
C TYR A 461 -36.47 12.80 5.89
N PRO A 462 -35.16 12.69 5.62
CA PRO A 462 -34.33 11.71 6.30
C PRO A 462 -34.13 12.06 7.79
N GLY A 463 -34.00 11.04 8.63
CA GLY A 463 -33.49 11.17 10.00
C GLY A 463 -31.98 11.41 9.99
N GLY A 464 -31.38 11.72 11.15
CA GLY A 464 -29.96 12.09 11.23
C GLY A 464 -29.00 10.93 10.93
N GLY A 465 -27.93 11.22 10.19
CA GLY A 465 -26.88 10.25 9.84
C GLY A 465 -27.30 9.19 8.82
N GLN A 466 -28.34 9.48 8.02
CA GLN A 466 -28.83 8.62 6.94
C GLN A 466 -28.38 9.17 5.59
N ILE A 467 -28.27 8.32 4.58
CA ILE A 467 -28.06 8.74 3.21
C ILE A 467 -29.43 9.00 2.58
N GLY A 468 -29.73 10.28 2.33
CA GLY A 468 -30.84 10.70 1.50
C GLY A 468 -30.44 10.74 0.03
N TYR A 469 -31.42 10.72 -0.88
CA TYR A 469 -31.13 10.91 -2.30
C TYR A 469 -32.24 11.65 -3.06
N MET A 470 -31.87 12.24 -4.18
CA MET A 470 -32.68 13.06 -5.08
C MET A 470 -32.50 12.57 -6.52
N ILE A 471 -33.53 12.69 -7.35
CA ILE A 471 -33.49 12.30 -8.77
C ILE A 471 -33.86 13.49 -9.65
N SER A 472 -32.96 13.92 -10.53
CA SER A 472 -33.18 15.04 -11.44
C SER A 472 -33.01 14.66 -12.91
N ASP A 473 -33.63 15.45 -13.78
CA ASP A 473 -33.42 15.41 -15.24
C ASP A 473 -32.32 16.41 -15.68
N ASP A 474 -31.75 17.19 -14.75
CA ASP A 474 -30.74 18.23 -15.01
C ASP A 474 -29.63 18.13 -13.95
N PRO A 475 -28.34 18.00 -14.36
CA PRO A 475 -27.23 17.81 -13.42
C PRO A 475 -26.93 19.06 -12.59
N MET A 476 -27.52 20.22 -12.91
CA MET A 476 -27.32 21.47 -12.19
C MET A 476 -28.54 21.91 -11.37
N SER A 477 -29.66 21.16 -11.41
CA SER A 477 -30.93 21.56 -10.79
C SER A 477 -31.50 20.48 -9.89
N PHE A 478 -31.41 20.70 -8.58
CA PHE A 478 -31.93 19.79 -7.54
C PHE A 478 -32.80 20.55 -6.54
N PRO A 479 -34.03 20.94 -6.92
CA PRO A 479 -34.98 21.51 -5.97
C PRO A 479 -35.46 20.41 -5.00
N LYS A 480 -35.78 20.74 -3.75
CA LYS A 480 -36.15 19.76 -2.70
C LYS A 480 -37.27 18.79 -3.10
N GLU A 481 -38.14 19.18 -4.04
CA GLU A 481 -39.22 18.35 -4.57
C GLU A 481 -38.72 17.11 -5.33
N THR A 482 -37.44 17.07 -5.73
CA THR A 482 -36.81 15.88 -6.34
C THR A 482 -36.29 14.86 -5.33
N TYR A 483 -36.43 15.12 -4.02
CA TYR A 483 -36.07 14.17 -2.98
C TYR A 483 -36.88 12.87 -3.11
N ALA A 484 -36.17 11.74 -3.17
CA ALA A 484 -36.71 10.44 -3.52
C ALA A 484 -36.64 9.41 -2.38
N GLY A 485 -36.11 9.79 -1.22
CA GLY A 485 -36.16 8.99 0.01
C GLY A 485 -34.80 8.72 0.64
N VAL A 486 -34.76 7.70 1.50
CA VAL A 486 -33.56 7.25 2.19
C VAL A 486 -32.98 6.07 1.41
N MET A 487 -31.74 6.21 0.97
CA MET A 487 -30.96 5.18 0.30
C MET A 487 -30.35 4.21 1.33
N PHE A 488 -29.80 4.73 2.42
CA PHE A 488 -29.10 3.93 3.43
C PHE A 488 -29.24 4.50 4.85
N PRO A 489 -29.73 3.71 5.83
CA PRO A 489 -29.74 4.09 7.24
C PRO A 489 -28.35 4.27 7.85
N ASN A 490 -28.28 4.83 9.06
CA ASN A 490 -27.02 4.91 9.81
C ASN A 490 -26.49 3.50 10.13
N GLN A 491 -25.17 3.33 10.06
CA GLN A 491 -24.49 2.03 10.18
C GLN A 491 -24.77 1.33 11.52
N SER A 492 -25.00 2.10 12.59
CA SER A 492 -25.37 1.56 13.91
C SER A 492 -26.66 0.73 13.93
N GLN A 493 -27.55 0.92 12.95
CA GLN A 493 -28.77 0.12 12.83
C GLN A 493 -28.48 -1.32 12.39
N PHE A 494 -27.36 -1.53 11.69
CA PHE A 494 -26.94 -2.83 11.17
C PHE A 494 -25.91 -3.50 12.09
N PHE A 495 -24.89 -2.75 12.49
CA PHE A 495 -23.75 -3.30 13.22
C PHE A 495 -23.79 -3.02 14.72
N GLY A 496 -24.85 -2.36 15.23
CA GLY A 496 -25.13 -2.17 16.65
C GLY A 496 -24.25 -1.11 17.35
N ALA A 497 -24.19 -1.17 18.68
CA ALA A 497 -23.46 -0.19 19.49
C ALA A 497 -21.98 -0.09 19.08
N GLY A 498 -21.43 1.12 19.18
CA GLY A 498 -20.06 1.47 18.77
C GLY A 498 -19.89 1.74 17.28
N THR A 499 -20.92 1.48 16.46
CA THR A 499 -20.84 1.62 15.00
C THR A 499 -21.63 2.75 14.37
N GLY A 500 -22.11 3.68 15.19
CA GLY A 500 -22.68 4.93 14.69
C GLY A 500 -21.59 5.95 14.40
N GLY A 501 -21.88 6.88 13.50
CA GLY A 501 -20.95 7.93 13.09
C GLY A 501 -21.51 8.70 11.91
N ASN A 502 -20.65 9.51 11.28
CA ASN A 502 -20.95 10.05 9.96
C ASN A 502 -21.18 8.91 8.96
N ASN A 503 -21.87 9.26 7.88
CA ASN A 503 -22.18 8.34 6.80
C ASN A 503 -21.68 8.99 5.52
N HIS A 504 -20.95 8.22 4.71
CA HIS A 504 -20.39 8.65 3.43
C HIS A 504 -20.43 7.46 2.49
N GLN A 505 -20.75 7.72 1.24
CA GLN A 505 -21.08 6.70 0.25
C GLN A 505 -20.45 7.03 -1.11
N SER A 506 -20.62 6.13 -2.06
CA SER A 506 -20.49 6.36 -3.50
C SER A 506 -21.30 5.27 -4.23
N VAL A 507 -21.59 5.47 -5.51
CA VAL A 507 -22.26 4.49 -6.35
C VAL A 507 -21.50 4.35 -7.66
N PHE A 508 -21.24 3.11 -8.06
CA PHE A 508 -20.61 2.80 -9.34
C PHE A 508 -21.34 1.66 -10.05
N GLU A 509 -21.11 1.54 -11.35
CA GLU A 509 -21.63 0.45 -12.17
C GLU A 509 -20.49 -0.49 -12.58
N LEU A 510 -20.67 -1.78 -12.38
CA LEU A 510 -19.77 -2.84 -12.86
C LEU A 510 -20.63 -3.93 -13.52
N ASP A 511 -20.33 -4.24 -14.77
CA ASP A 511 -21.02 -5.26 -15.59
C ASP A 511 -22.55 -5.16 -15.58
N GLY A 512 -23.07 -3.93 -15.68
CA GLY A 512 -24.52 -3.66 -15.74
C GLY A 512 -25.23 -3.72 -14.39
N LYS A 513 -24.51 -3.93 -13.28
CA LYS A 513 -25.03 -3.85 -11.92
C LYS A 513 -24.49 -2.62 -11.22
N TYR A 514 -25.30 -2.04 -10.33
CA TYR A 514 -24.89 -0.92 -9.50
C TYR A 514 -24.49 -1.40 -8.11
N TYR A 515 -23.47 -0.77 -7.55
CA TYR A 515 -22.96 -1.07 -6.22
C TYR A 515 -22.89 0.21 -5.40
N PHE A 516 -23.29 0.10 -4.13
CA PHE A 516 -23.28 1.16 -3.15
C PHE A 516 -22.15 0.92 -2.16
N THR A 517 -21.16 1.81 -2.15
CA THR A 517 -20.10 1.79 -1.15
C THR A 517 -20.52 2.64 0.04
N TYR A 518 -20.04 2.28 1.22
CA TYR A 518 -20.13 3.10 2.41
C TYR A 518 -18.97 2.79 3.35
N HIS A 519 -18.78 3.60 4.39
CA HIS A 519 -17.87 3.22 5.47
C HIS A 519 -18.65 2.85 6.74
N ALA A 520 -18.07 2.00 7.57
CA ALA A 520 -18.54 1.70 8.92
C ALA A 520 -17.34 1.41 9.85
N PRO A 521 -17.39 1.71 11.15
CA PRO A 521 -16.30 1.42 12.09
C PRO A 521 -16.34 -0.05 12.58
N THR A 522 -16.52 -0.99 11.66
CA THR A 522 -16.68 -2.43 11.92
C THR A 522 -15.35 -3.08 12.32
N LEU A 523 -14.24 -2.72 11.67
CA LEU A 523 -12.90 -3.17 12.06
C LEU A 523 -12.51 -2.62 13.44
N ASN A 524 -12.76 -1.32 13.67
CA ASN A 524 -12.56 -0.71 15.00
C ASN A 524 -13.32 -1.49 16.06
N LYS A 525 -14.57 -1.89 15.76
CA LYS A 525 -15.37 -2.70 16.66
C LYS A 525 -14.81 -4.10 16.92
N ARG A 526 -14.18 -4.75 15.93
CA ARG A 526 -13.47 -6.02 16.13
C ARG A 526 -12.29 -5.85 17.09
N ILE A 527 -11.58 -4.71 17.01
CA ILE A 527 -10.40 -4.41 17.84
C ILE A 527 -10.76 -4.07 19.29
N ASN A 528 -11.71 -3.14 19.51
CA ASN A 528 -11.94 -2.55 20.84
C ASN A 528 -13.40 -2.62 21.34
N GLY A 529 -14.25 -3.42 20.67
CA GLY A 529 -15.64 -3.62 21.03
C GLY A 529 -16.54 -2.42 20.68
N SER A 530 -17.34 -1.94 21.63
CA SER A 530 -18.32 -0.87 21.35
C SER A 530 -17.76 0.55 21.57
N THR A 531 -16.45 0.71 21.67
CA THR A 531 -15.80 1.99 21.91
C THR A 531 -15.55 2.71 20.58
N THR A 532 -16.12 3.89 20.41
CA THR A 532 -15.93 4.66 19.17
C THR A 532 -14.65 5.48 19.21
N GLN A 533 -13.78 5.28 18.23
CA GLN A 533 -12.51 6.03 18.07
C GLN A 533 -12.46 6.83 16.76
N GLY A 534 -13.46 6.68 15.91
CA GLY A 534 -13.55 7.37 14.62
C GLY A 534 -12.86 6.66 13.46
N TYR A 535 -12.14 5.56 13.69
CA TYR A 535 -11.58 4.75 12.59
C TYR A 535 -12.68 4.01 11.84
N ARG A 536 -12.69 4.16 10.51
CA ARG A 536 -13.71 3.61 9.63
C ARG A 536 -13.10 2.63 8.63
N SER A 537 -13.94 1.72 8.15
CA SER A 537 -13.58 0.68 7.18
C SER A 537 -14.55 0.70 6.01
N PRO A 538 -14.07 0.46 4.78
CA PRO A 538 -14.92 0.46 3.61
C PRO A 538 -15.80 -0.79 3.57
N HIS A 539 -17.03 -0.64 3.06
CA HIS A 539 -18.01 -1.67 2.84
C HIS A 539 -18.68 -1.45 1.48
N ILE A 540 -19.29 -2.51 0.93
CA ILE A 540 -20.03 -2.48 -0.32
C ILE A 540 -21.31 -3.33 -0.23
N GLN A 541 -22.35 -2.94 -0.97
CA GLN A 541 -23.56 -3.73 -1.22
C GLN A 541 -24.07 -3.53 -2.66
N GLU A 542 -24.82 -4.48 -3.19
CA GLU A 542 -25.53 -4.29 -4.46
C GLU A 542 -26.63 -3.23 -4.29
N LEU A 543 -26.70 -2.29 -5.23
CA LEU A 543 -27.73 -1.26 -5.31
C LEU A 543 -28.76 -1.66 -6.36
N THR A 544 -30.01 -1.81 -5.94
CA THR A 544 -31.12 -2.19 -6.82
C THR A 544 -32.19 -1.11 -6.89
N PHE A 545 -32.96 -1.12 -7.98
CA PHE A 545 -33.95 -0.09 -8.28
C PHE A 545 -35.35 -0.70 -8.41
N ASN A 546 -36.36 0.07 -8.02
CA ASN A 546 -37.76 -0.19 -8.30
C ASN A 546 -38.05 0.13 -9.77
N ALA A 547 -39.20 -0.34 -10.27
CA ALA A 547 -39.62 -0.11 -11.66
C ALA A 547 -39.85 1.38 -12.00
N ASP A 548 -40.08 2.24 -11.00
CA ASP A 548 -40.22 3.69 -11.17
C ASP A 548 -38.88 4.45 -11.12
N GLY A 549 -37.76 3.72 -11.02
CA GLY A 549 -36.41 4.26 -10.93
C GLY A 549 -35.98 4.66 -9.53
N THR A 550 -36.84 4.58 -8.50
CA THR A 550 -36.44 4.81 -7.11
C THR A 550 -35.54 3.69 -6.59
N VAL A 551 -34.66 3.98 -5.66
CA VAL A 551 -33.73 3.02 -5.07
C VAL A 551 -34.45 2.14 -4.03
N GLN A 552 -34.14 0.84 -4.03
CA GLN A 552 -34.47 -0.04 -2.91
C GLN A 552 -33.45 0.21 -1.78
N GLN A 553 -33.96 0.46 -0.57
CA GLN A 553 -33.10 0.83 0.55
C GLN A 553 -32.03 -0.25 0.80
N VAL A 554 -30.77 0.17 0.78
CA VAL A 554 -29.62 -0.70 1.01
C VAL A 554 -29.61 -1.20 2.46
N VAL A 555 -29.23 -2.46 2.65
CA VAL A 555 -29.06 -3.11 3.95
C VAL A 555 -27.59 -3.42 4.14
N GLY A 556 -26.97 -2.87 5.18
CA GLY A 556 -25.56 -3.16 5.48
C GLY A 556 -25.43 -4.47 6.25
N ASP A 557 -24.47 -5.30 5.87
CA ASP A 557 -24.08 -6.50 6.60
C ASP A 557 -22.60 -6.85 6.37
N TYR A 558 -22.14 -7.93 7.02
CA TYR A 558 -20.79 -8.47 6.87
C TYR A 558 -20.66 -9.43 5.67
N ALA A 559 -21.78 -9.99 5.19
CA ALA A 559 -21.75 -10.87 4.01
C ALA A 559 -21.28 -10.07 2.79
N GLY A 560 -21.76 -8.84 2.62
CA GLY A 560 -21.39 -7.99 1.49
C GLY A 560 -22.01 -8.46 0.18
N VAL A 561 -21.39 -8.06 -0.92
CA VAL A 561 -21.77 -8.47 -2.28
C VAL A 561 -21.33 -9.90 -2.55
N ASP A 562 -22.04 -10.64 -3.39
CA ASP A 562 -21.53 -11.91 -3.92
C ASP A 562 -20.26 -11.66 -4.75
N GLN A 563 -19.31 -12.61 -4.73
CA GLN A 563 -18.16 -12.57 -5.62
C GLN A 563 -18.65 -12.67 -7.07
N VAL A 564 -18.20 -11.76 -7.94
CA VAL A 564 -18.77 -11.64 -9.29
C VAL A 564 -18.07 -12.51 -10.33
N LYS A 565 -16.88 -13.02 -10.02
CA LYS A 565 -16.14 -14.02 -10.82
C LYS A 565 -15.07 -14.73 -9.98
N ASP A 566 -14.68 -15.91 -10.44
CA ASP A 566 -13.55 -16.64 -9.86
C ASP A 566 -12.21 -15.95 -10.21
N LEU A 567 -11.22 -16.09 -9.32
CA LEU A 567 -9.87 -15.57 -9.51
C LEU A 567 -9.05 -16.54 -10.36
N ASP A 568 -8.42 -16.04 -11.43
CA ASP A 568 -7.46 -16.79 -12.24
C ASP A 568 -6.09 -16.85 -11.53
N PRO A 569 -5.60 -18.04 -11.12
CA PRO A 569 -4.32 -18.21 -10.44
C PRO A 569 -3.11 -18.27 -11.39
N PHE A 570 -3.32 -18.44 -12.70
CA PHE A 570 -2.24 -18.72 -13.67
C PHE A 570 -1.67 -17.43 -14.28
N GLN A 571 -1.57 -16.40 -13.44
CA GLN A 571 -0.94 -15.12 -13.67
C GLN A 571 -0.11 -14.75 -12.45
N VAL A 572 0.76 -13.75 -12.58
CA VAL A 572 1.41 -13.16 -11.42
C VAL A 572 0.36 -12.38 -10.62
N LEU A 573 0.22 -12.73 -9.34
CA LEU A 573 -0.63 -12.08 -8.37
C LEU A 573 0.24 -11.32 -7.39
N GLU A 574 -0.03 -10.04 -7.16
CA GLU A 574 0.60 -9.33 -6.05
C GLU A 574 0.22 -9.98 -4.71
N ALA A 575 1.17 -10.13 -3.79
CA ALA A 575 0.94 -10.77 -2.51
C ALA A 575 -0.01 -9.98 -1.60
N GLU A 576 -0.07 -8.68 -1.80
CA GLU A 576 -1.05 -7.75 -1.25
C GLU A 576 -2.43 -7.80 -1.94
N THR A 577 -2.68 -8.81 -2.77
CA THR A 577 -4.02 -9.22 -3.19
C THR A 577 -4.53 -10.31 -2.25
N PHE A 578 -5.55 -10.00 -1.45
CA PHE A 578 -6.18 -11.00 -0.58
C PHE A 578 -7.64 -10.66 -0.27
N ALA A 579 -8.45 -11.69 -0.04
CA ALA A 579 -9.80 -11.57 0.48
C ALA A 579 -9.81 -11.42 2.00
N TRP A 580 -8.95 -12.18 2.69
CA TRP A 580 -8.85 -12.23 4.15
C TRP A 580 -7.40 -12.32 4.60
N GLN A 581 -7.12 -11.83 5.81
CA GLN A 581 -5.80 -11.95 6.44
C GLN A 581 -5.91 -11.81 7.95
N GLN A 582 -4.85 -12.19 8.66
CA GLN A 582 -4.65 -11.84 10.06
C GLN A 582 -3.16 -11.64 10.37
N GLY A 583 -2.86 -10.60 11.16
CA GLY A 583 -1.54 -10.41 11.77
C GLY A 583 -0.49 -9.83 10.84
N LEU A 584 -0.86 -9.41 9.63
CA LEU A 584 0.08 -8.87 8.65
C LEU A 584 -0.32 -7.47 8.19
N THR A 585 0.63 -6.78 7.57
CA THR A 585 0.39 -5.49 6.92
C THR A 585 1.09 -5.42 5.57
N THR A 586 0.92 -4.30 4.88
CA THR A 586 1.50 -4.05 3.56
C THR A 586 2.42 -2.83 3.62
N ALA A 587 3.54 -2.82 2.90
CA ALA A 587 4.32 -1.60 2.68
C ALA A 587 4.77 -1.44 1.25
N LYS A 588 4.91 -0.19 0.82
CA LYS A 588 5.52 0.15 -0.46
C LYS A 588 6.98 -0.25 -0.50
N VAL A 589 7.40 -0.76 -1.64
CA VAL A 589 8.80 -1.02 -1.98
C VAL A 589 9.17 -0.28 -3.26
N ASP A 590 10.47 -0.12 -3.49
CA ASP A 590 10.98 0.46 -4.73
C ASP A 590 10.76 -0.51 -5.89
N GLY A 591 10.45 0.03 -7.07
CA GLY A 591 10.08 -0.75 -8.25
C GLY A 591 8.61 -0.57 -8.61
N GLY A 592 8.24 -1.07 -9.78
CA GLY A 592 6.85 -1.13 -10.21
C GLY A 592 6.24 -2.49 -9.93
N SER A 593 4.91 -2.52 -9.86
CA SER A 593 4.15 -3.74 -9.63
C SER A 593 4.36 -4.76 -10.76
N ALA A 594 4.49 -6.04 -10.42
CA ALA A 594 4.63 -7.13 -11.38
C ALA A 594 3.34 -7.35 -12.19
N GLN A 595 2.18 -7.13 -11.57
CA GLN A 595 0.86 -7.30 -12.19
C GLN A 595 0.39 -6.05 -12.97
N PHE A 596 0.67 -4.85 -12.47
CA PHE A 596 0.15 -3.58 -13.00
C PHE A 596 1.21 -2.75 -13.74
N GLY A 597 2.47 -3.21 -13.77
CA GLY A 597 3.57 -2.67 -14.56
C GLY A 597 4.41 -1.60 -13.85
N ASP A 598 5.51 -1.22 -14.52
CA ASP A 598 6.62 -0.42 -13.97
C ASP A 598 6.27 0.96 -13.39
N GLN A 599 5.08 1.50 -13.69
CA GLN A 599 4.64 2.82 -13.22
C GLN A 599 3.60 2.75 -12.11
N ALA A 600 3.02 1.56 -11.86
CA ALA A 600 2.13 1.32 -10.74
C ALA A 600 2.95 1.13 -9.46
N PRO A 601 2.42 1.56 -8.29
CA PRO A 601 3.08 1.31 -7.01
C PRO A 601 3.19 -0.20 -6.75
N ASN A 602 4.34 -0.65 -6.25
CA ASN A 602 4.52 -2.01 -5.75
C ASN A 602 4.46 -2.04 -4.22
N LEU A 603 3.77 -3.02 -3.65
CA LEU A 603 3.77 -3.27 -2.22
C LEU A 603 4.27 -4.69 -1.94
N VAL A 604 4.50 -4.96 -0.66
CA VAL A 604 4.81 -6.30 -0.14
C VAL A 604 4.00 -6.53 1.11
N VAL A 605 3.62 -7.79 1.35
CA VAL A 605 3.17 -8.26 2.67
C VAL A 605 4.38 -8.29 3.61
N ARG A 606 4.22 -7.80 4.84
CA ARG A 606 5.30 -7.67 5.85
C ARG A 606 4.75 -7.69 7.28
N ASP A 607 5.67 -7.60 8.25
CA ASP A 607 5.36 -7.68 9.68
C ASP A 607 4.63 -8.99 9.98
N VAL A 608 5.20 -10.07 9.45
CA VAL A 608 4.61 -11.41 9.45
C VAL A 608 5.23 -12.20 10.58
N ASP A 609 4.44 -12.57 11.57
CA ASP A 609 4.82 -13.47 12.65
C ASP A 609 4.39 -14.92 12.36
N ALA A 610 4.93 -15.85 13.15
CA ALA A 610 4.54 -17.26 13.09
C ALA A 610 3.06 -17.46 13.46
N GLY A 611 2.29 -18.00 12.52
CA GLY A 611 0.85 -18.25 12.65
C GLY A 611 -0.03 -17.24 11.91
N ASP A 612 0.56 -16.16 11.39
CA ASP A 612 -0.14 -15.21 10.53
C ASP A 612 -0.47 -15.84 9.18
N TRP A 613 -1.41 -15.22 8.47
CA TRP A 613 -1.89 -15.76 7.21
C TRP A 613 -2.59 -14.72 6.34
N SER A 614 -2.54 -14.95 5.04
CA SER A 614 -3.43 -14.33 4.04
C SER A 614 -4.20 -15.40 3.28
N ALA A 615 -5.30 -15.02 2.65
CA ALA A 615 -6.08 -15.94 1.82
C ALA A 615 -6.72 -15.25 0.62
N LEU A 616 -6.77 -15.99 -0.49
CA LEU A 616 -7.51 -15.68 -1.71
C LEU A 616 -8.84 -16.42 -1.70
N SER A 617 -9.88 -15.82 -2.28
CA SER A 617 -11.19 -16.44 -2.40
C SER A 617 -11.52 -16.88 -3.83
N SER A 618 -12.17 -18.04 -3.94
CA SER A 618 -12.69 -18.60 -5.21
C SER A 618 -11.65 -18.64 -6.33
N VAL A 619 -10.50 -19.25 -6.06
CA VAL A 619 -9.41 -19.43 -7.01
C VAL A 619 -9.70 -20.61 -7.92
N ASP A 620 -9.83 -20.38 -9.23
CA ASP A 620 -10.16 -21.43 -10.21
C ASP A 620 -8.90 -22.07 -10.82
N PHE A 621 -8.52 -23.23 -10.30
CA PHE A 621 -7.40 -24.01 -10.82
C PHE A 621 -7.77 -24.86 -12.05
N GLY A 622 -9.03 -24.87 -12.49
CA GLY A 622 -9.49 -25.68 -13.62
C GLY A 622 -9.11 -27.16 -13.45
N ASP A 623 -8.37 -27.70 -14.42
CA ASP A 623 -7.93 -29.10 -14.43
C ASP A 623 -6.80 -29.40 -13.43
N GLY A 624 -6.08 -28.39 -12.94
CA GLY A 624 -5.16 -28.53 -11.82
C GLY A 624 -3.97 -27.58 -11.81
N ALA A 625 -3.34 -27.44 -10.64
CA ALA A 625 -2.09 -26.70 -10.44
C ALA A 625 -0.97 -27.62 -9.95
N ALA A 626 0.18 -27.57 -10.62
CA ALA A 626 1.36 -28.38 -10.29
C ALA A 626 2.26 -27.73 -9.23
N SER A 627 2.32 -26.40 -9.19
CA SER A 627 3.20 -25.69 -8.25
C SER A 627 2.71 -24.27 -7.98
N VAL A 628 3.23 -23.68 -6.91
CA VAL A 628 3.17 -22.25 -6.65
C VAL A 628 4.58 -21.72 -6.43
N THR A 629 4.87 -20.56 -7.01
CA THR A 629 6.10 -19.80 -6.80
C THR A 629 5.75 -18.51 -6.07
N ALA A 630 6.60 -18.12 -5.12
CA ALA A 630 6.49 -16.86 -4.41
C ALA A 630 7.80 -16.09 -4.53
N ARG A 631 7.71 -14.78 -4.77
CA ARG A 631 8.86 -13.87 -4.63
C ARG A 631 8.90 -13.34 -3.21
N VAL A 632 9.96 -13.68 -2.49
CA VAL A 632 10.07 -13.53 -1.04
C VAL A 632 11.41 -12.95 -0.64
N LYS A 633 11.45 -12.29 0.51
CA LYS A 633 12.67 -11.87 1.18
C LYS A 633 12.61 -12.33 2.63
N PRO A 634 13.20 -13.50 2.95
CA PRO A 634 13.19 -14.03 4.31
C PRO A 634 13.96 -13.11 5.25
N LEU A 635 13.44 -12.88 6.44
CA LEU A 635 14.06 -12.04 7.47
C LEU A 635 14.73 -12.87 8.57
N VAL A 636 14.43 -14.17 8.61
CA VAL A 636 15.01 -15.17 9.50
C VAL A 636 15.20 -16.50 8.80
N GLU A 637 16.13 -17.32 9.32
CA GLU A 637 16.31 -18.69 8.85
C GLU A 637 15.16 -19.60 9.33
N GLY A 638 14.81 -20.59 8.51
CA GLY A 638 13.82 -21.62 8.87
C GLY A 638 12.36 -21.15 8.87
N ALA A 639 12.07 -20.04 8.19
CA ALA A 639 10.71 -19.63 7.88
C ALA A 639 10.15 -20.44 6.70
N THR A 640 8.84 -20.66 6.68
CA THR A 640 8.13 -21.42 5.64
C THR A 640 6.76 -20.79 5.40
N VAL A 641 6.19 -21.06 4.21
CA VAL A 641 4.78 -20.75 3.90
C VAL A 641 4.06 -22.04 3.56
N GLU A 642 3.03 -22.37 4.32
CA GLU A 642 2.17 -23.52 4.08
C GLU A 642 0.95 -23.10 3.25
N VAL A 643 0.68 -23.85 2.19
CA VAL A 643 -0.47 -23.64 1.29
C VAL A 643 -1.57 -24.63 1.65
N ARG A 644 -2.78 -24.13 1.87
CA ARG A 644 -3.96 -24.92 2.26
C ARG A 644 -5.17 -24.49 1.44
N LEU A 645 -6.13 -25.40 1.25
CA LEU A 645 -7.37 -25.15 0.52
C LEU A 645 -8.57 -25.16 1.46
N ASP A 646 -9.52 -24.25 1.22
CA ASP A 646 -10.86 -24.09 1.82
C ASP A 646 -10.92 -23.82 3.33
N ASP A 647 -9.99 -24.37 4.10
CA ASP A 647 -9.91 -24.27 5.54
C ASP A 647 -8.47 -23.93 5.96
N ARG A 648 -8.33 -22.87 6.76
CA ARG A 648 -7.07 -22.44 7.37
C ARG A 648 -6.40 -23.56 8.18
N GLU A 649 -7.19 -24.45 8.78
CA GLU A 649 -6.70 -25.61 9.54
C GLU A 649 -6.77 -26.92 8.71
N GLY A 650 -7.08 -26.82 7.42
CA GLY A 650 -7.15 -27.92 6.45
C GLY A 650 -5.80 -28.57 6.19
N ALA A 651 -5.73 -29.57 5.30
CA ALA A 651 -4.46 -30.21 4.99
C ALA A 651 -3.53 -29.26 4.20
N VAL A 652 -2.21 -29.35 4.46
CA VAL A 652 -1.20 -28.66 3.64
C VAL A 652 -1.09 -29.38 2.31
N VAL A 653 -1.27 -28.64 1.21
CA VAL A 653 -1.13 -29.14 -0.17
C VAL A 653 0.23 -28.79 -0.80
N GLY A 654 0.97 -27.87 -0.19
CA GLY A 654 2.35 -27.54 -0.54
C GLY A 654 3.02 -26.67 0.53
N THR A 655 4.35 -26.70 0.59
CA THR A 655 5.15 -25.89 1.53
C THR A 655 6.29 -25.22 0.79
N LEU A 656 6.35 -23.90 0.87
CA LEU A 656 7.47 -23.08 0.40
C LEU A 656 8.52 -23.00 1.50
N ASP A 657 9.65 -23.68 1.31
CA ASP A 657 10.81 -23.59 2.20
C ASP A 657 11.62 -22.34 1.88
N LEU A 658 11.67 -21.37 2.81
CA LEU A 658 12.32 -20.08 2.59
C LEU A 658 13.84 -20.15 2.86
N ASP A 659 14.48 -21.23 2.40
CA ASP A 659 15.91 -21.52 2.56
C ASP A 659 16.77 -20.74 1.55
N THR A 660 16.57 -19.42 1.50
CA THR A 660 17.34 -18.47 0.70
C THR A 660 18.12 -17.50 1.60
N PRO A 661 19.10 -16.74 1.09
CA PRO A 661 19.82 -15.77 1.92
C PRO A 661 18.87 -14.78 2.61
N VAL A 662 19.01 -14.66 3.93
CA VAL A 662 18.22 -13.71 4.73
C VAL A 662 18.50 -12.28 4.29
N GLY A 663 17.45 -11.49 4.12
CA GLY A 663 17.49 -10.09 3.69
C GLY A 663 17.58 -9.88 2.19
N GLU A 664 17.60 -10.95 1.38
CA GLU A 664 17.66 -10.89 -0.08
C GLU A 664 16.37 -11.41 -0.73
N TRP A 665 15.94 -10.76 -1.82
CA TRP A 665 14.81 -11.22 -2.63
C TRP A 665 15.18 -12.46 -3.44
N ALA A 666 14.33 -13.49 -3.38
CA ALA A 666 14.47 -14.72 -4.15
C ALA A 666 13.09 -15.27 -4.54
N ASP A 667 13.06 -16.06 -5.61
CA ASP A 667 11.86 -16.82 -5.99
C ASP A 667 11.97 -18.22 -5.37
N VAL A 668 10.93 -18.65 -4.66
CA VAL A 668 10.83 -19.95 -4.00
C VAL A 668 9.62 -20.69 -4.56
N THR A 669 9.77 -21.96 -4.89
CA THR A 669 8.71 -22.77 -5.51
C THR A 669 8.40 -24.01 -4.69
N ALA A 670 7.11 -24.32 -4.55
CA ALA A 670 6.61 -25.54 -3.94
C ALA A 670 5.74 -26.32 -4.93
N ALA A 671 5.93 -27.64 -5.00
CA ALA A 671 5.00 -28.52 -5.70
C ALA A 671 3.66 -28.58 -4.93
N LEU A 672 2.56 -28.70 -5.67
CA LEU A 672 1.22 -28.81 -5.12
C LEU A 672 0.66 -30.21 -5.37
N GLU A 673 0.02 -30.79 -4.36
CA GLU A 673 -0.58 -32.12 -4.45
C GLU A 673 -2.11 -32.04 -4.52
N GLY A 674 -2.70 -32.48 -5.64
CA GLY A 674 -4.14 -32.70 -5.76
C GLY A 674 -4.98 -31.41 -5.79
N VAL A 675 -4.43 -30.32 -6.31
CA VAL A 675 -5.11 -29.02 -6.42
C VAL A 675 -5.79 -28.92 -7.79
N SER A 676 -7.12 -28.83 -7.84
CA SER A 676 -7.93 -28.70 -9.06
C SER A 676 -9.31 -28.13 -8.71
N GLY A 677 -10.00 -27.48 -9.66
CA GLY A 677 -11.28 -26.84 -9.41
C GLY A 677 -11.16 -25.53 -8.63
N VAL A 678 -12.27 -25.09 -8.03
CA VAL A 678 -12.38 -23.78 -7.38
C VAL A 678 -12.24 -23.92 -5.86
N HIS A 679 -11.31 -23.17 -5.27
CA HIS A 679 -10.99 -23.23 -3.84
C HIS A 679 -10.67 -21.86 -3.25
N ASP A 680 -10.96 -21.67 -1.96
CA ASP A 680 -10.27 -20.62 -1.20
C ASP A 680 -8.84 -21.10 -0.90
N VAL A 681 -7.83 -20.23 -1.00
CA VAL A 681 -6.42 -20.60 -0.85
C VAL A 681 -5.80 -19.82 0.29
N TYR A 682 -5.24 -20.52 1.28
CA TYR A 682 -4.62 -19.93 2.47
C TYR A 682 -3.10 -20.09 2.41
N PHE A 683 -2.40 -19.00 2.71
CA PHE A 683 -0.95 -18.95 2.92
C PHE A 683 -0.69 -18.73 4.41
N THR A 684 -0.24 -19.75 5.12
CA THR A 684 0.07 -19.67 6.57
C THR A 684 1.57 -19.60 6.78
N PHE A 685 2.02 -18.61 7.51
CA PHE A 685 3.44 -18.38 7.78
C PHE A 685 3.88 -19.13 9.04
N ALA A 686 4.98 -19.87 8.96
CA ALA A 686 5.51 -20.62 10.09
C ALA A 686 7.03 -20.40 10.21
N GLY A 687 7.50 -20.30 11.45
CA GLY A 687 8.90 -20.02 11.76
C GLY A 687 9.14 -19.79 13.25
N PRO A 688 10.30 -19.23 13.63
CA PRO A 688 10.58 -18.82 15.00
C PRO A 688 9.54 -17.80 15.51
N ALA A 689 9.11 -17.93 16.77
CA ALA A 689 8.11 -17.03 17.34
C ALA A 689 8.71 -15.68 17.80
N GLY A 690 7.94 -14.60 17.64
CA GLY A 690 8.27 -13.27 18.16
C GLY A 690 9.32 -12.52 17.34
N VAL A 691 9.42 -12.84 16.05
CA VAL A 691 10.31 -12.21 15.07
C VAL A 691 9.58 -12.14 13.73
N ASP A 692 9.77 -11.05 13.00
CA ASP A 692 9.28 -10.90 11.63
C ASP A 692 9.95 -11.95 10.71
N LEU A 693 9.15 -12.69 9.97
CA LEU A 693 9.58 -13.88 9.25
C LEU A 693 10.04 -13.58 7.83
N VAL A 694 9.27 -12.79 7.08
CA VAL A 694 9.40 -12.67 5.63
C VAL A 694 8.66 -11.45 5.09
N GLU A 695 9.21 -10.83 4.05
CA GLU A 695 8.45 -9.96 3.14
C GLU A 695 8.05 -10.75 1.88
N VAL A 696 6.80 -10.66 1.43
CA VAL A 696 6.30 -11.37 0.23
C VAL A 696 5.80 -10.36 -0.80
N ASP A 697 6.27 -10.49 -2.02
CA ASP A 697 5.98 -9.60 -3.15
C ASP A 697 4.90 -10.19 -4.07
N THR A 698 5.07 -11.43 -4.53
CA THR A 698 4.13 -12.04 -5.50
C THR A 698 3.87 -13.53 -5.25
N TRP A 699 2.77 -14.01 -5.81
CA TRP A 699 2.41 -15.42 -6.00
C TRP A 699 2.20 -15.72 -7.48
N GLU A 700 2.62 -16.89 -7.95
CA GLU A 700 2.34 -17.39 -9.31
C GLU A 700 2.11 -18.90 -9.27
N PHE A 701 0.92 -19.35 -9.67
CA PHE A 701 0.65 -20.77 -9.82
C PHE A 701 1.01 -21.24 -11.23
N ALA A 702 1.54 -22.45 -11.34
CA ALA A 702 1.73 -23.12 -12.62
C ALA A 702 0.67 -24.19 -12.80
N ALA A 703 -0.04 -24.14 -13.93
CA ALA A 703 -0.98 -25.19 -14.31
C ALA A 703 -0.29 -26.54 -14.37
N ASP A 704 -0.99 -27.60 -13.97
CA ASP A 704 -0.51 -28.95 -14.21
C ASP A 704 -0.54 -29.19 -15.72
N ALA A 705 0.64 -29.33 -16.34
CA ALA A 705 0.76 -29.60 -17.77
C ALA A 705 0.17 -30.98 -18.17
N ALA A 706 -0.35 -31.73 -17.21
CA ALA A 706 -1.00 -33.02 -17.38
C ALA A 706 -2.51 -32.93 -17.66
N GLY A 707 -2.94 -31.99 -18.50
CA GLY A 707 -4.19 -32.21 -19.24
C GLY A 707 -4.10 -33.52 -20.03
N PRO A 708 -5.22 -34.21 -20.35
CA PRO A 708 -5.19 -35.38 -21.20
C PRO A 708 -4.45 -35.02 -22.49
N ALA A 709 -3.36 -35.74 -22.80
CA ALA A 709 -2.49 -35.45 -23.93
C ALA A 709 -2.48 -36.62 -24.92
N VAL A 710 -2.36 -36.32 -26.21
CA VAL A 710 -2.10 -37.35 -27.21
C VAL A 710 -0.60 -37.67 -27.17
N GLU A 711 -0.25 -38.69 -26.40
CA GLU A 711 1.13 -39.16 -26.26
C GLU A 711 1.66 -39.69 -27.61
N LEU A 712 2.74 -39.10 -28.12
CA LEU A 712 3.41 -39.51 -29.36
C LEU A 712 4.91 -39.76 -29.10
N ASP A 713 5.45 -40.88 -29.58
CA ASP A 713 6.90 -41.07 -29.71
C ASP A 713 7.35 -40.59 -31.10
N VAL A 714 8.03 -39.44 -31.13
CA VAL A 714 8.40 -38.73 -32.36
C VAL A 714 9.90 -38.81 -32.62
N THR A 715 10.26 -39.19 -33.84
CA THR A 715 11.63 -39.18 -34.32
C THR A 715 11.73 -38.47 -35.66
N ALA A 716 12.77 -37.65 -35.81
CA ALA A 716 13.11 -36.99 -37.06
C ALA A 716 14.56 -37.32 -37.45
N SER A 717 14.78 -37.57 -38.74
CA SER A 717 16.13 -37.85 -39.24
C SER A 717 16.32 -37.29 -40.65
N ALA A 718 17.47 -36.65 -40.87
CA ALA A 718 17.92 -36.27 -42.19
C ALA A 718 18.51 -37.50 -42.91
N ARG A 719 18.16 -37.71 -44.19
CA ARG A 719 18.73 -38.79 -45.01
C ARG A 719 18.88 -38.43 -46.49
N CYS A 720 19.85 -39.07 -47.15
CA CYS A 720 20.09 -38.90 -48.58
C CYS A 720 19.36 -39.95 -49.41
N LEU A 721 18.61 -39.51 -50.41
CA LEU A 721 17.98 -40.37 -51.40
C LEU A 721 18.28 -39.82 -52.80
N ALA A 722 19.02 -40.59 -53.59
CA ALA A 722 19.42 -40.24 -54.97
C ALA A 722 20.05 -38.83 -55.10
N GLY A 723 20.98 -38.49 -54.20
CA GLY A 723 21.71 -37.21 -54.22
C GLY A 723 20.92 -36.00 -53.71
N LYS A 724 19.74 -36.21 -53.11
CA LYS A 724 18.92 -35.16 -52.49
C LYS A 724 18.68 -35.45 -51.02
N ALA A 725 18.64 -34.39 -50.21
CA ALA A 725 18.33 -34.48 -48.78
C ALA A 725 16.82 -34.59 -48.56
N TYR A 726 16.45 -35.38 -47.55
CA TYR A 726 15.09 -35.58 -47.09
C TYR A 726 15.06 -35.55 -45.56
N VAL A 727 13.97 -35.06 -44.98
CA VAL A 727 13.66 -35.23 -43.56
C VAL A 727 12.62 -36.33 -43.43
N ALA A 728 12.95 -37.42 -42.74
CA ALA A 728 12.01 -38.48 -42.40
C ALA A 728 11.50 -38.27 -40.99
N VAL A 729 10.20 -38.09 -40.85
CA VAL A 729 9.51 -37.91 -39.56
C VAL A 729 8.62 -39.13 -39.32
N ARG A 730 8.74 -39.72 -38.14
CA ARG A 730 7.88 -40.80 -37.66
C ARG A 730 7.30 -40.38 -36.31
N ALA A 731 5.99 -40.52 -36.14
CA ALA A 731 5.33 -40.35 -34.86
C ALA A 731 4.52 -41.62 -34.56
N THR A 732 4.81 -42.28 -33.45
CA THR A 732 4.07 -43.46 -32.98
C THR A 732 3.02 -43.01 -31.98
N ASN A 733 1.76 -43.36 -32.20
CA ASN A 733 0.68 -43.06 -31.25
C ASN A 733 0.82 -43.96 -30.02
N LEU A 734 1.08 -43.37 -28.85
CA LEU A 734 1.16 -44.07 -27.57
C LEU A 734 -0.13 -43.96 -26.76
N ALA A 735 -1.12 -43.17 -27.20
CA ALA A 735 -2.42 -43.09 -26.56
C ALA A 735 -3.24 -44.38 -26.79
N ASP A 736 -4.18 -44.64 -25.89
CA ASP A 736 -5.09 -45.81 -25.94
C ASP A 736 -6.26 -45.63 -26.93
N VAL A 737 -6.36 -44.46 -27.59
CA VAL A 737 -7.35 -44.14 -28.63
C VAL A 737 -6.68 -43.85 -29.97
N ALA A 738 -7.45 -43.93 -31.06
CA ALA A 738 -6.97 -43.47 -32.37
C ALA A 738 -6.81 -41.95 -32.39
N ALA A 739 -5.74 -41.47 -33.03
CA ALA A 739 -5.44 -40.05 -33.16
C ALA A 739 -5.17 -39.66 -34.61
N ASP A 740 -5.60 -38.47 -35.01
CA ASP A 740 -5.08 -37.82 -36.21
C ASP A 740 -3.69 -37.26 -35.90
N VAL A 741 -2.71 -37.50 -36.77
CA VAL A 741 -1.32 -37.04 -36.57
C VAL A 741 -0.89 -36.19 -37.75
N GLU A 742 -0.59 -34.91 -37.48
CA GLU A 742 0.00 -33.99 -38.46
C GLU A 742 1.52 -33.90 -38.26
N LEU A 743 2.28 -34.24 -39.30
CA LEU A 743 3.74 -34.11 -39.34
C LEU A 743 4.12 -32.85 -40.11
N VAL A 744 4.84 -31.92 -39.49
CA VAL A 744 5.24 -30.64 -40.08
C VAL A 744 6.77 -30.48 -40.08
N THR A 745 7.28 -30.00 -41.21
CA THR A 745 8.67 -29.55 -41.38
C THR A 745 8.70 -28.26 -42.21
N PRO A 746 9.81 -27.52 -42.27
CA PRO A 746 9.96 -26.38 -43.21
C PRO A 746 9.75 -26.75 -44.69
N PHE A 747 9.76 -28.05 -45.03
CA PHE A 747 9.67 -28.56 -46.40
C PHE A 747 8.26 -29.10 -46.75
N GLY A 748 7.32 -29.06 -45.81
CA GLY A 748 5.94 -29.46 -46.01
C GLY A 748 5.29 -30.05 -44.76
N ALA A 749 3.97 -30.25 -44.85
CA ALA A 749 3.14 -30.88 -43.82
C ALA A 749 2.41 -32.11 -44.37
N ARG A 750 2.08 -33.07 -43.50
CA ARG A 750 1.30 -34.25 -43.83
C ARG A 750 0.45 -34.70 -42.64
N VAL A 751 -0.86 -34.74 -42.86
CA VAL A 751 -1.81 -35.36 -41.92
C VAL A 751 -1.98 -36.86 -42.26
N VAL A 752 -1.94 -37.69 -41.22
CA VAL A 752 -2.31 -39.11 -41.24
C VAL A 752 -3.45 -39.27 -40.24
N ARG A 753 -4.63 -39.62 -40.73
CA ARG A 753 -5.82 -39.76 -39.88
C ARG A 753 -5.93 -41.14 -39.26
N ASP A 754 -6.64 -41.22 -38.13
CA ASP A 754 -7.02 -42.46 -37.47
C ASP A 754 -5.83 -43.41 -37.17
N VAL A 755 -4.70 -42.85 -36.72
CA VAL A 755 -3.52 -43.63 -36.31
C VAL A 755 -3.88 -44.40 -35.04
N ALA A 756 -4.06 -45.72 -35.17
CA ALA A 756 -4.40 -46.59 -34.05
C ALA A 756 -3.32 -46.60 -32.93
N PRO A 757 -3.68 -46.95 -31.68
CA PRO A 757 -2.72 -47.16 -30.59
C PRO A 757 -1.57 -48.09 -31.00
N GLY A 758 -0.33 -47.67 -30.76
CA GLY A 758 0.91 -48.36 -31.15
C GLY A 758 1.25 -48.31 -32.64
N ALA A 759 0.39 -47.75 -33.51
CA ALA A 759 0.68 -47.53 -34.92
C ALA A 759 1.47 -46.22 -35.12
N ASN A 760 2.00 -45.99 -36.33
CA ASN A 760 2.78 -44.79 -36.61
C ASN A 760 2.29 -44.04 -37.86
N ALA A 761 2.31 -42.72 -37.76
CA ALA A 761 2.33 -41.81 -38.89
C ALA A 761 3.78 -41.65 -39.38
N TYR A 762 3.96 -41.64 -40.70
CA TYR A 762 5.28 -41.51 -41.30
C TYR A 762 5.24 -40.69 -42.59
N GLN A 763 6.14 -39.73 -42.72
CA GLN A 763 6.36 -38.99 -43.95
C GLN A 763 7.83 -38.67 -44.15
N SER A 764 8.28 -38.74 -45.41
CA SER A 764 9.59 -38.24 -45.81
C SER A 764 9.43 -37.01 -46.70
N PHE A 765 9.92 -35.87 -46.23
CA PHE A 765 9.80 -34.58 -46.90
C PHE A 765 11.05 -34.32 -47.74
N ALA A 766 10.87 -34.08 -49.04
CA ALA A 766 11.97 -33.74 -49.93
C ALA A 766 12.39 -32.29 -49.72
N THR A 767 13.64 -32.01 -49.36
CA THR A 767 14.14 -30.63 -49.22
C THR A 767 14.33 -29.94 -50.57
N ARG A 768 14.35 -30.73 -51.65
CA ARG A 768 14.68 -30.32 -53.03
C ARG A 768 16.11 -29.74 -53.16
N SER A 769 16.95 -29.95 -52.16
CA SER A 769 18.36 -29.55 -52.10
C SER A 769 19.27 -30.77 -51.90
N GLY A 770 20.54 -30.65 -52.29
CA GLY A 770 21.60 -31.62 -51.97
C GLY A 770 22.13 -31.49 -50.54
N SER A 771 21.83 -30.38 -49.87
CA SER A 771 22.22 -30.12 -48.48
C SER A 771 21.03 -29.63 -47.65
N LEU A 772 21.12 -29.85 -46.33
CA LEU A 772 20.14 -29.53 -45.32
C LEU A 772 20.88 -29.12 -44.03
N ALA A 773 20.48 -28.01 -43.41
CA ALA A 773 20.93 -27.65 -42.07
C ALA A 773 20.12 -28.40 -41.00
N ALA A 774 20.67 -28.56 -39.80
CA ALA A 774 19.93 -29.10 -38.66
C ALA A 774 18.68 -28.26 -38.38
N GLY A 775 17.63 -28.90 -37.87
CA GLY A 775 16.36 -28.24 -37.56
C GLY A 775 15.44 -29.14 -36.76
N VAL A 776 14.18 -28.73 -36.62
CA VAL A 776 13.16 -29.41 -35.83
C VAL A 776 11.97 -29.77 -36.73
N ALA A 777 11.41 -30.95 -36.52
CA ALA A 777 10.11 -31.36 -37.05
C ALA A 777 9.11 -31.43 -35.91
N THR A 778 7.87 -31.02 -36.17
CA THR A 778 6.77 -31.05 -35.20
C THR A 778 5.79 -32.15 -35.62
N ALA A 779 5.30 -32.94 -34.67
CA ALA A 779 4.19 -33.85 -34.86
C ALA A 779 3.06 -33.48 -33.89
N THR A 780 1.87 -33.22 -34.42
CA THR A 780 0.70 -32.81 -33.62
C THR A 780 -0.32 -33.94 -33.63
N GLY A 781 -0.66 -34.47 -32.46
CA GLY A 781 -1.69 -35.48 -32.28
C GLY A 781 -3.01 -34.87 -31.86
N THR A 782 -4.11 -35.24 -32.54
CA THR A 782 -5.47 -34.81 -32.21
C THR A 782 -6.35 -36.02 -31.94
N ALA A 783 -6.96 -36.11 -30.77
CA ALA A 783 -7.86 -37.21 -30.40
C ALA A 783 -9.00 -36.73 -29.49
N VAL A 784 -10.03 -37.55 -29.32
CA VAL A 784 -11.05 -37.31 -28.28
C VAL A 784 -10.67 -38.12 -27.04
N LEU A 785 -10.27 -37.42 -25.98
CA LEU A 785 -9.95 -38.00 -24.68
C LEU A 785 -11.02 -37.54 -23.69
N ASP A 786 -11.65 -38.48 -22.98
CA ASP A 786 -12.71 -38.24 -22.00
C ASP A 786 -13.87 -37.33 -22.49
N GLY A 787 -14.16 -37.39 -23.80
CA GLY A 787 -15.26 -36.65 -24.42
C GLY A 787 -14.87 -35.25 -24.94
N VAL A 788 -13.63 -34.83 -24.76
CA VAL A 788 -13.08 -33.55 -25.23
C VAL A 788 -12.06 -33.78 -26.34
N THR A 789 -12.08 -32.93 -27.38
CA THR A 789 -11.04 -32.95 -28.41
C THR A 789 -9.76 -32.33 -27.84
N VAL A 790 -8.71 -33.13 -27.75
CA VAL A 790 -7.36 -32.77 -27.30
C VAL A 790 -6.45 -32.67 -28.50
N GLU A 791 -5.58 -31.65 -28.52
CA GLU A 791 -4.51 -31.47 -29.49
C GLU A 791 -3.17 -31.27 -28.77
N THR A 792 -2.15 -32.08 -29.08
CA THR A 792 -0.84 -32.05 -28.41
C THR A 792 0.28 -32.06 -29.44
N ALA A 793 1.20 -31.09 -29.35
CA ALA A 793 2.36 -30.98 -30.24
C ALA A 793 3.63 -31.56 -29.60
N HIS A 794 4.43 -32.26 -30.40
CA HIS A 794 5.67 -32.92 -30.02
C HIS A 794 6.78 -32.59 -31.00
N GLU A 795 7.98 -32.27 -30.52
CA GLU A 795 9.10 -31.86 -31.38
C GLU A 795 10.21 -32.91 -31.43
N ALA A 796 10.79 -33.11 -32.61
CA ALA A 796 11.95 -33.96 -32.82
C ALA A 796 13.00 -33.27 -33.70
N ALA A 797 14.22 -33.15 -33.18
CA ALA A 797 15.34 -32.57 -33.93
C ALA A 797 15.87 -33.54 -35.00
N TYR A 798 16.32 -32.98 -36.13
CA TYR A 798 17.10 -33.68 -37.16
C TYR A 798 18.43 -32.94 -37.41
N GLY A 799 19.50 -33.70 -37.65
CA GLY A 799 20.84 -33.14 -37.90
C GLY A 799 21.01 -32.52 -39.29
N ASP A 800 22.12 -31.81 -39.47
CA ASP A 800 22.56 -31.33 -40.78
C ASP A 800 23.01 -32.50 -41.67
N LEU A 801 22.93 -32.31 -42.98
CA LEU A 801 23.22 -33.35 -43.96
C LEU A 801 23.65 -32.77 -45.30
N SER A 802 24.68 -33.35 -45.91
CA SER A 802 25.08 -33.12 -47.30
C SER A 802 25.09 -34.43 -48.07
N CYS A 803 24.46 -34.46 -49.25
CA CYS A 803 24.19 -35.67 -50.05
C CYS A 803 25.10 -35.84 -51.27
N GLY A 804 26.23 -35.14 -51.29
CA GLY A 804 27.21 -35.16 -52.38
C GLY A 804 27.81 -33.80 -52.63
#